data_AF-A0AAV6VIY0-F1
#
_entry.id   AF-A0AAV6VIY0-F1
#
_cell.length_a   1.000
_cell.length_b   1.000
_cell.length_c   1.000
_cell.angle_alpha   90.00
_cell.angle_beta   90.00
_cell.angle_gamma   90.00
#
_symmetry.space_group_name_H-M   'P 1'
#
loop_
_entity.id
_entity.type
_entity.pdbx_description
1 polymer ?
#
loop_
_entity_poly.entity_id
_entity_poly.type
_entity_poly.pdbx_seq_one_letter_code
_entity_poly.pdbx_strand_id
1 'polypeptide(L)'
;MEGHGFWCERNSEIDHEDCNADRFESDQRIKYFVTMCERVAAAGLWNLKMFAFRFVDSSAKMVDGIITGTINFLGEYEECINTLVPNPRKPNEISFRGQYCTAEVRMPLPYKNKRYGLYDRVEALENFTGSVIFNFLKSKAHVFYFLPYKVGLCIPSGCSENDLLQLLQYAGEKTHLDMKVAHCETKEPKKILKVQVAAITVTCILGALVLIGTFLEGFFNGEKVPFKNLSCRILICFSTVSNFKRLASTKRSTGNLHCLHGFRFLSITWVVMGHAYFYPTWFIRSYKNMLNTQKIVSEPVAQAILNGSEAVDSFILLSGILLGYLTVKHVIVDKKSFSIKTFIFHRLWRIIPVYYFIILFAMLTPLMGSGPLFHETMEESIYPCFKYWWRNLLFINNYFHIKDVCMMHTWYVSADMQLYLASLLVLLPMFKYEKIGVAINVMIIVISIVYSGVIAYLKRAIPTITITHFEPVDRNIGYLYLYSNTLSRAGPFFIGTLLGYTLAKKPTIKMSKCVQVAGWCCAVLSSGCTIFLLYHWHEGDGPAFLDTVMYATFYKVSYSSGVAWMIFCCVTGHGGWINTLLSWKAWVPLSKLCFLIFLIQPIFQTLYIANYTSTQDQSHLIAIIHFFGFICISGLLAMICNLLVESPFLAMEKVMMRPKKSEKEREATTGATNYGLSVSNDNCHTLNGKFTEDGIHMNGTSTQFTDVSKF
;
A
#
# COMPACT_ATOMS: atom_id res chain seq x y z
N MET A 1 -7.74 -43.58 -5.96
CA MET A 1 -7.83 -44.97 -6.45
C MET A 1 -9.25 -45.41 -6.81
N GLU A 2 -10.33 -44.78 -6.31
CA GLU A 2 -11.71 -45.11 -6.77
C GLU A 2 -12.11 -44.57 -8.16
N GLY A 3 -11.28 -43.71 -8.77
CA GLY A 3 -11.52 -43.19 -10.12
C GLY A 3 -10.96 -44.04 -11.27
N HIS A 4 -10.14 -45.06 -10.97
CA HIS A 4 -9.39 -45.81 -11.99
C HIS A 4 -10.23 -46.86 -12.72
N GLY A 5 -11.13 -47.55 -12.01
CA GLY A 5 -12.00 -48.57 -12.62
C GLY A 5 -13.11 -47.99 -13.50
N PHE A 6 -13.47 -46.72 -13.32
CA PHE A 6 -14.66 -46.14 -13.96
C PHE A 6 -14.43 -45.66 -15.41
N TRP A 7 -13.17 -45.46 -15.81
CA TRP A 7 -12.80 -44.91 -17.12
C TRP A 7 -12.68 -45.98 -18.21
N CYS A 8 -12.19 -47.17 -17.84
CA CYS A 8 -11.97 -48.29 -18.77
C CYS A 8 -13.26 -49.00 -19.22
N GLU A 9 -14.31 -49.03 -18.41
CA GLU A 9 -15.58 -49.68 -18.78
C GLU A 9 -16.44 -48.85 -19.77
N ARG A 10 -16.06 -47.60 -20.09
CA ARG A 10 -16.93 -46.65 -20.82
C ARG A 10 -16.49 -46.17 -22.20
N ASN A 11 -15.35 -46.59 -22.74
CA ASN A 11 -14.97 -46.28 -24.13
C ASN A 11 -14.74 -47.57 -24.90
N SER A 12 -15.61 -47.88 -25.87
CA SER A 12 -15.56 -49.09 -26.71
C SER A 12 -14.56 -48.99 -27.88
N GLU A 13 -13.65 -48.02 -27.85
CA GLU A 13 -12.64 -47.78 -28.89
C GLU A 13 -11.20 -47.86 -28.36
N ILE A 14 -11.00 -48.31 -27.11
CA ILE A 14 -9.68 -48.51 -26.50
C ILE A 14 -9.60 -49.98 -26.07
N ASP A 15 -8.60 -50.70 -26.58
CA ASP A 15 -8.42 -52.14 -26.33
C ASP A 15 -8.38 -52.48 -24.83
N HIS A 16 -9.08 -53.55 -24.44
CA HIS A 16 -9.24 -53.96 -23.05
C HIS A 16 -7.94 -54.44 -22.37
N GLU A 17 -6.88 -54.76 -23.12
CA GLU A 17 -5.56 -55.12 -22.55
C GLU A 17 -4.82 -53.93 -21.94
N ASP A 18 -5.19 -52.70 -22.32
CA ASP A 18 -4.56 -51.43 -21.93
C ASP A 18 -5.08 -50.89 -20.56
N CYS A 19 -5.78 -51.68 -19.75
CA CYS A 19 -6.48 -51.20 -18.56
C CYS A 19 -5.99 -51.77 -17.21
N ASN A 20 -4.93 -52.58 -17.20
CA ASN A 20 -4.46 -53.24 -15.99
C ASN A 20 -3.21 -52.56 -15.39
N ALA A 21 -3.40 -51.43 -14.71
CA ALA A 21 -2.32 -50.65 -14.09
C ALA A 21 -1.60 -51.37 -12.92
N ASP A 22 -2.19 -52.44 -12.38
CA ASP A 22 -1.64 -53.17 -11.23
C ASP A 22 -0.54 -54.19 -11.59
N ARG A 23 -0.29 -54.46 -12.88
CA ARG A 23 0.76 -55.39 -13.33
C ARG A 23 2.12 -54.77 -13.61
N PHE A 24 2.27 -53.45 -13.52
CA PHE A 24 3.49 -52.75 -13.94
C PHE A 24 4.32 -52.28 -12.74
N GLU A 25 5.65 -52.38 -12.85
CA GLU A 25 6.58 -51.74 -11.90
C GLU A 25 6.44 -50.21 -11.95
N SER A 26 6.89 -49.49 -10.91
CA SER A 26 6.64 -48.05 -10.72
C SER A 26 7.02 -47.19 -11.93
N ASP A 27 8.11 -47.51 -12.62
CA ASP A 27 8.57 -46.78 -13.83
C ASP A 27 7.70 -47.01 -15.07
N GLN A 28 7.09 -48.19 -15.19
CA GLN A 28 6.19 -48.51 -16.31
C GLN A 28 4.81 -47.91 -16.12
N ARG A 29 4.32 -47.78 -14.88
CA ARG A 29 3.09 -47.02 -14.58
C ARG A 29 3.22 -45.54 -14.94
N ILE A 30 4.38 -44.94 -14.65
CA ILE A 30 4.70 -43.55 -15.00
C ILE A 30 4.62 -43.35 -16.52
N LYS A 31 5.30 -44.21 -17.30
CA LYS A 31 5.18 -44.17 -18.77
C LYS A 31 3.74 -44.31 -19.24
N TYR A 32 2.97 -45.23 -18.64
CA TYR A 32 1.59 -45.52 -19.02
C TYR A 32 0.61 -44.38 -18.76
N PHE A 33 0.74 -43.69 -17.62
CA PHE A 33 -0.08 -42.53 -17.26
C PHE A 33 0.32 -41.25 -17.99
N VAL A 34 1.61 -41.02 -18.18
CA VAL A 34 2.13 -39.95 -19.04
C VAL A 34 1.58 -40.10 -20.45
N THR A 35 1.50 -41.34 -20.96
CA THR A 35 0.79 -41.60 -22.22
C THR A 35 -0.71 -41.31 -22.15
N MET A 36 -1.41 -41.35 -21.03
CA MET A 36 -2.87 -41.14 -21.02
C MET A 36 -3.25 -39.68 -21.29
N CYS A 37 -2.61 -38.72 -20.62
CA CYS A 37 -2.88 -37.29 -20.85
C CYS A 37 -2.44 -36.86 -22.27
N GLU A 38 -1.28 -37.34 -22.73
CA GLU A 38 -0.81 -37.14 -24.11
C GLU A 38 -1.71 -37.84 -25.14
N ARG A 39 -2.13 -39.09 -24.90
CA ARG A 39 -3.03 -39.83 -25.81
C ARG A 39 -4.41 -39.19 -25.88
N VAL A 40 -4.97 -38.66 -24.79
CA VAL A 40 -6.28 -37.98 -24.83
C VAL A 40 -6.19 -36.68 -25.64
N ALA A 41 -5.16 -35.88 -25.42
CA ALA A 41 -4.94 -34.67 -26.20
C ALA A 41 -4.63 -35.01 -27.68
N ALA A 42 -3.70 -35.94 -27.92
CA ALA A 42 -3.30 -36.36 -29.26
C ALA A 42 -4.46 -37.03 -30.01
N ALA A 43 -5.14 -38.03 -29.44
CA ALA A 43 -6.31 -38.67 -30.06
C ALA A 43 -7.44 -37.67 -30.28
N GLY A 44 -7.61 -36.69 -29.39
CA GLY A 44 -8.52 -35.58 -29.59
C GLY A 44 -8.16 -34.73 -30.80
N LEU A 45 -6.87 -34.41 -31.01
CA LEU A 45 -6.37 -33.69 -32.20
C LEU A 45 -6.55 -34.52 -33.47
N TRP A 46 -6.18 -35.81 -33.46
CA TRP A 46 -6.36 -36.73 -34.59
C TRP A 46 -7.82 -36.86 -35.01
N ASN A 47 -8.75 -36.86 -34.03
CA ASN A 47 -10.19 -36.93 -34.26
C ASN A 47 -10.86 -35.56 -34.40
N LEU A 48 -10.07 -34.50 -34.59
CA LEU A 48 -10.52 -33.11 -34.77
C LEU A 48 -11.53 -32.63 -33.71
N LYS A 49 -11.34 -33.04 -32.46
CA LYS A 49 -12.22 -32.67 -31.34
C LYS A 49 -11.89 -31.26 -30.86
N MET A 50 -12.92 -30.42 -30.72
CA MET A 50 -12.78 -29.02 -30.30
C MET A 50 -12.01 -28.86 -28.97
N PHE A 51 -12.26 -29.72 -27.98
CA PHE A 51 -11.60 -29.61 -26.68
C PHE A 51 -10.07 -29.76 -26.77
N ALA A 52 -9.57 -30.57 -27.69
CA ALA A 52 -8.15 -30.81 -27.85
C ALA A 52 -7.45 -29.62 -28.51
N PHE A 53 -8.11 -29.01 -29.51
CA PHE A 53 -7.66 -27.73 -30.07
C PHE A 53 -7.65 -26.63 -29.02
N ARG A 54 -8.70 -26.53 -28.18
CA ARG A 54 -8.74 -25.56 -27.08
C ARG A 54 -7.60 -25.76 -26.08
N PHE A 55 -7.23 -27.00 -25.74
CA PHE A 55 -6.09 -27.24 -24.84
C PHE A 55 -4.76 -26.79 -25.44
N VAL A 56 -4.54 -27.06 -26.72
CA VAL A 56 -3.33 -26.59 -27.43
C VAL A 56 -3.33 -25.07 -27.57
N ASP A 57 -4.46 -24.47 -27.92
CA ASP A 57 -4.57 -23.02 -28.08
C ASP A 57 -4.51 -22.29 -26.74
N SER A 58 -5.05 -22.87 -25.67
CA SER A 58 -4.98 -22.25 -24.34
C SER A 58 -3.59 -22.37 -23.71
N SER A 59 -2.81 -23.38 -24.09
CA SER A 59 -1.44 -23.54 -23.60
C SER A 59 -0.52 -22.45 -24.13
N ALA A 60 0.48 -22.09 -23.33
CA ALA A 60 1.44 -21.06 -23.66
C ALA A 60 2.24 -21.44 -24.90
N LYS A 61 2.34 -20.48 -25.82
CA LYS A 61 3.24 -20.55 -26.98
C LYS A 61 4.50 -19.75 -26.69
N MET A 62 5.53 -19.95 -27.50
CA MET A 62 6.74 -19.12 -27.46
C MET A 62 6.36 -17.67 -27.77
N VAL A 63 6.62 -16.75 -26.84
CA VAL A 63 6.27 -15.32 -26.98
C VAL A 63 7.44 -14.49 -27.46
N ASP A 64 7.15 -13.29 -27.92
CA ASP A 64 8.17 -12.32 -28.33
C ASP A 64 9.00 -11.80 -27.14
N GLY A 65 10.28 -11.49 -27.41
CA GLY A 65 11.14 -10.79 -26.46
C GLY A 65 11.82 -11.66 -25.40
N ILE A 66 12.01 -12.95 -25.65
CA ILE A 66 12.77 -13.83 -24.74
C ILE A 66 14.18 -13.29 -24.49
N ILE A 67 14.87 -12.83 -25.56
CA ILE A 67 16.22 -12.26 -25.48
C ILE A 67 16.23 -10.95 -24.69
N THR A 68 15.16 -10.15 -24.79
CA THR A 68 15.00 -8.88 -24.07
C THR A 68 14.46 -9.07 -22.65
N GLY A 69 14.21 -10.30 -22.21
CA GLY A 69 13.84 -10.63 -20.83
C GLY A 69 12.34 -10.80 -20.58
N THR A 70 11.55 -11.16 -21.58
CA THR A 70 10.18 -11.64 -21.36
C THR A 70 10.23 -13.06 -20.79
N ILE A 71 9.82 -13.23 -19.53
CA ILE A 71 9.94 -14.51 -18.79
C ILE A 71 8.61 -15.24 -18.55
N ASN A 72 7.48 -14.56 -18.68
CA ASN A 72 6.16 -15.13 -18.39
C ASN A 72 5.39 -15.39 -19.69
N PHE A 73 5.11 -16.67 -19.95
CA PHE A 73 4.33 -17.16 -21.08
C PHE A 73 3.04 -17.75 -20.52
N LEU A 74 1.97 -16.95 -20.47
CA LEU A 74 0.78 -17.31 -19.68
C LEU A 74 -0.25 -18.14 -20.46
N GLY A 75 -0.18 -18.17 -21.79
CA GLY A 75 -1.25 -18.79 -22.60
C GLY A 75 -2.59 -18.07 -22.45
N GLU A 76 -3.68 -18.70 -22.91
CA GLU A 76 -5.04 -18.17 -22.77
C GLU A 76 -5.74 -18.82 -21.57
N TYR A 77 -5.60 -18.19 -20.41
CA TYR A 77 -6.12 -18.69 -19.13
C TYR A 77 -7.62 -18.96 -19.16
N GLU A 78 -8.41 -17.98 -19.64
CA GLU A 78 -9.87 -18.08 -19.60
C GLU A 78 -10.39 -19.18 -20.52
N GLU A 79 -9.81 -19.35 -21.71
CA GLU A 79 -10.20 -20.44 -22.60
C GLU A 79 -9.94 -21.81 -21.96
N CYS A 80 -8.81 -21.97 -21.26
CA CYS A 80 -8.47 -23.23 -20.60
C CYS A 80 -9.53 -23.62 -19.57
N ILE A 81 -9.74 -22.76 -18.58
CA ILE A 81 -10.60 -23.08 -17.42
C ILE A 81 -12.08 -23.18 -17.80
N ASN A 82 -12.49 -22.58 -18.93
CA ASN A 82 -13.84 -22.64 -19.48
C ASN A 82 -14.08 -23.83 -20.43
N THR A 83 -13.05 -24.63 -20.73
CA THR A 83 -13.20 -25.81 -21.57
C THR A 83 -13.88 -26.94 -20.79
N LEU A 84 -15.07 -27.34 -21.23
CA LEU A 84 -15.86 -28.43 -20.65
C LEU A 84 -16.01 -29.56 -21.67
N VAL A 85 -15.76 -30.80 -21.24
CA VAL A 85 -15.91 -31.98 -22.09
C VAL A 85 -17.05 -32.85 -21.56
N PRO A 86 -18.19 -32.93 -22.26
CA PRO A 86 -19.32 -33.75 -21.84
C PRO A 86 -19.00 -35.24 -21.99
N ASN A 87 -19.67 -36.06 -21.18
CA ASN A 87 -19.55 -37.51 -21.26
C ASN A 87 -20.23 -38.01 -22.55
N PRO A 88 -19.54 -38.77 -23.41
CA PRO A 88 -20.09 -39.27 -24.67
C PRO A 88 -21.38 -40.10 -24.49
N ARG A 89 -21.51 -40.80 -23.37
CA ARG A 89 -22.69 -41.64 -23.04
C ARG A 89 -23.78 -40.88 -22.29
N LYS A 90 -23.45 -39.74 -21.68
CA LYS A 90 -24.36 -38.92 -20.87
C LYS A 90 -24.03 -37.44 -21.07
N PRO A 91 -24.59 -36.79 -22.11
CA PRO A 91 -24.22 -35.41 -22.47
C PRO A 91 -24.40 -34.39 -21.35
N ASN A 92 -25.30 -34.67 -20.39
CA ASN A 92 -25.56 -33.81 -19.23
C ASN A 92 -24.52 -33.96 -18.09
N GLU A 93 -23.66 -34.97 -18.14
CA GLU A 93 -22.57 -35.18 -17.18
C GLU A 93 -21.25 -34.71 -17.81
N ILE A 94 -20.44 -33.95 -17.07
CA ILE A 94 -19.11 -33.53 -17.53
C ILE A 94 -18.12 -34.67 -17.25
N SER A 95 -17.40 -35.12 -18.28
CA SER A 95 -16.36 -36.15 -18.13
C SER A 95 -15.09 -35.56 -17.52
N PHE A 96 -14.63 -34.43 -18.05
CA PHE A 96 -13.50 -33.66 -17.51
C PHE A 96 -13.58 -32.21 -18.01
N ARG A 97 -12.80 -31.32 -17.39
CA ARG A 97 -12.69 -29.91 -17.74
C ARG A 97 -11.23 -29.52 -17.97
N GLY A 98 -10.99 -28.33 -18.50
CA GLY A 98 -9.64 -27.78 -18.54
C GLY A 98 -9.13 -27.40 -17.15
N GLN A 99 -7.86 -27.69 -16.91
CA GLN A 99 -7.09 -27.32 -15.74
C GLN A 99 -5.91 -26.50 -16.21
N TYR A 100 -5.82 -25.27 -15.71
CA TYR A 100 -4.71 -24.38 -16.00
C TYR A 100 -3.60 -24.62 -15.00
N CYS A 101 -2.41 -24.95 -15.49
CA CYS A 101 -1.23 -25.20 -14.68
C CYS A 101 -0.11 -24.25 -15.09
N THR A 102 0.64 -23.73 -14.12
CA THR A 102 1.85 -22.94 -14.39
C THR A 102 3.07 -23.79 -14.08
N ALA A 103 3.94 -23.97 -15.07
CA ALA A 103 5.24 -24.60 -14.93
C ALA A 103 6.33 -23.53 -14.76
N GLU A 104 7.23 -23.75 -13.80
CA GLU A 104 8.43 -22.95 -13.58
C GLU A 104 9.62 -23.65 -14.24
N VAL A 105 10.27 -22.98 -15.18
CA VAL A 105 11.41 -23.49 -15.94
C VAL A 105 12.66 -22.71 -15.56
N ARG A 106 13.64 -23.40 -14.98
CA ARG A 106 14.92 -22.85 -14.55
C ARG A 106 16.06 -23.35 -15.42
N MET A 107 16.97 -22.44 -15.74
CA MET A 107 18.19 -22.80 -16.45
C MET A 107 19.16 -23.55 -15.53
N PRO A 108 19.92 -24.53 -16.07
CA PRO A 108 20.92 -25.31 -15.35
C PRO A 108 22.14 -24.44 -15.07
N LEU A 109 22.02 -23.53 -14.11
CA LEU A 109 23.12 -22.68 -13.68
C LEU A 109 23.99 -23.41 -12.64
N PRO A 110 25.31 -23.12 -12.60
CA PRO A 110 26.21 -23.62 -11.56
C PRO A 110 25.69 -23.32 -10.15
N TYR A 111 26.18 -24.05 -9.15
CA TYR A 111 25.82 -23.76 -7.76
C TYR A 111 26.15 -22.31 -7.40
N LYS A 112 25.18 -21.63 -6.77
CA LYS A 112 25.32 -20.25 -6.35
C LYS A 112 26.26 -20.15 -5.15
N ASN A 113 27.46 -19.61 -5.36
CA ASN A 113 28.51 -19.48 -4.35
C ASN A 113 28.51 -18.12 -3.59
N LYS A 114 27.90 -17.07 -4.16
CA LYS A 114 27.82 -15.73 -3.57
C LYS A 114 26.50 -15.04 -3.89
N ARG A 115 26.24 -13.89 -3.25
CA ARG A 115 25.15 -13.00 -3.64
C ARG A 115 25.51 -12.27 -4.92
N TYR A 116 24.58 -12.21 -5.87
CA TYR A 116 24.79 -11.60 -7.18
C TYR A 116 23.96 -10.33 -7.30
N GLY A 117 24.61 -9.20 -7.60
CA GLY A 117 23.98 -7.98 -8.08
C GLY A 117 23.77 -7.98 -9.59
N LEU A 118 23.09 -6.95 -10.11
CA LEU A 118 22.72 -6.82 -11.53
C LEU A 118 23.92 -6.79 -12.48
N TYR A 119 25.09 -6.37 -11.99
CA TYR A 119 26.31 -6.22 -12.79
C TYR A 119 27.34 -7.34 -12.56
N ASP A 120 27.08 -8.22 -11.59
CA ASP A 120 27.97 -9.34 -11.34
C ASP A 120 27.91 -10.34 -12.50
N ARG A 121 29.00 -11.09 -12.67
CA ARG A 121 29.07 -12.20 -13.64
C ARG A 121 29.28 -13.51 -12.91
N VAL A 122 28.74 -14.59 -13.49
CA VAL A 122 28.95 -15.94 -12.99
C VAL A 122 30.36 -16.39 -13.39
N GLU A 123 31.28 -16.37 -12.44
CA GLU A 123 32.71 -16.70 -12.63
C GLU A 123 32.90 -18.05 -13.34
N ALA A 124 32.09 -19.06 -12.98
CA ALA A 124 32.14 -20.38 -13.60
C ALA A 124 31.85 -20.39 -15.11
N LEU A 125 31.22 -19.33 -15.65
CA LEU A 125 30.93 -19.19 -17.07
C LEU A 125 31.94 -18.28 -17.79
N GLU A 126 32.89 -17.63 -17.09
CA GLU A 126 33.85 -16.69 -17.68
C GLU A 126 34.78 -17.29 -18.73
N ASN A 127 35.12 -18.57 -18.59
CA ASN A 127 35.97 -19.27 -19.56
C ASN A 127 35.19 -19.91 -20.71
N PHE A 128 33.84 -19.88 -20.65
CA PHE A 128 33.01 -20.41 -21.73
C PHE A 128 33.08 -19.46 -22.93
N THR A 129 33.53 -19.97 -24.08
CA THR A 129 33.56 -19.25 -25.36
C THR A 129 32.48 -19.82 -26.27
N GLY A 130 31.74 -18.94 -26.93
CA GLY A 130 30.63 -19.34 -27.79
C GLY A 130 30.24 -18.26 -28.77
N SER A 131 29.14 -18.49 -29.49
CA SER A 131 28.56 -17.49 -30.39
C SER A 131 28.11 -16.23 -29.65
N VAL A 132 27.78 -15.17 -30.39
CA VAL A 132 27.36 -13.88 -29.84
C VAL A 132 26.22 -14.04 -28.81
N ILE A 133 25.27 -14.94 -29.07
CA ILE A 133 24.17 -15.22 -28.14
C ILE A 133 24.64 -15.88 -26.83
N PHE A 134 25.62 -16.78 -26.90
CA PHE A 134 26.20 -17.39 -25.69
C PHE A 134 26.94 -16.35 -24.84
N ASN A 135 27.67 -15.43 -25.48
CA ASN A 135 28.33 -14.33 -24.77
C ASN A 135 27.32 -13.40 -24.10
N PHE A 136 26.19 -13.12 -24.76
CA PHE A 136 25.09 -12.36 -24.17
C PHE A 136 24.46 -13.09 -22.98
N LEU A 137 24.07 -14.35 -23.14
CA LEU A 137 23.47 -15.16 -22.07
C LEU A 137 24.40 -15.31 -20.87
N LYS A 138 25.69 -15.54 -21.12
CA LYS A 138 26.75 -15.56 -20.10
C LYS A 138 26.82 -14.24 -19.32
N SER A 139 26.73 -13.10 -20.01
CA SER A 139 26.77 -11.78 -19.36
C SER A 139 25.54 -11.49 -18.47
N LYS A 140 24.44 -12.23 -18.66
CA LYS A 140 23.18 -12.09 -17.92
C LYS A 140 22.81 -13.33 -17.11
N ALA A 141 23.69 -14.33 -17.04
CA ALA A 141 23.41 -15.64 -16.45
C ALA A 141 22.95 -15.55 -14.99
N HIS A 142 23.52 -14.61 -14.23
CA HIS A 142 23.22 -14.37 -12.82
C HIS A 142 21.76 -13.93 -12.57
N VAL A 143 21.14 -13.24 -13.52
CA VAL A 143 19.75 -12.78 -13.41
C VAL A 143 18.79 -13.97 -13.36
N PHE A 144 19.12 -15.03 -14.09
CA PHE A 144 18.29 -16.22 -14.21
C PHE A 144 18.33 -17.14 -12.98
N TYR A 145 19.20 -16.88 -12.00
CA TYR A 145 19.05 -17.50 -10.66
C TYR A 145 17.75 -17.05 -9.96
N PHE A 146 17.23 -15.88 -10.32
CA PHE A 146 16.10 -15.26 -9.63
C PHE A 146 14.85 -15.11 -10.51
N LEU A 147 15.01 -15.12 -11.84
CA LEU A 147 13.93 -14.99 -12.82
C LEU A 147 13.73 -16.32 -13.56
N PRO A 148 13.02 -17.30 -12.97
CA PRO A 148 12.59 -18.47 -13.71
C PRO A 148 11.59 -18.07 -14.81
N TYR A 149 11.59 -18.83 -15.91
CA TYR A 149 10.55 -18.71 -16.91
C TYR A 149 9.27 -19.36 -16.39
N LYS A 150 8.12 -18.77 -16.69
CA LYS A 150 6.82 -19.34 -16.36
C LYS A 150 6.06 -19.69 -17.62
N VAL A 151 5.50 -20.89 -17.66
CA VAL A 151 4.80 -21.43 -18.81
C VAL A 151 3.42 -21.92 -18.36
N GLY A 152 2.37 -21.29 -18.86
CA GLY A 152 0.99 -21.73 -18.69
C GLY A 152 0.70 -22.95 -19.57
N LEU A 153 0.11 -24.00 -19.00
CA LEU A 153 -0.24 -25.23 -19.67
C LEU A 153 -1.71 -25.52 -19.39
N CYS A 154 -2.46 -25.88 -20.43
CA CYS A 154 -3.83 -26.33 -20.28
C CYS A 154 -3.91 -27.84 -20.42
N ILE A 155 -4.26 -28.52 -19.34
CA ILE A 155 -4.35 -29.99 -19.28
C ILE A 155 -5.76 -30.44 -18.88
N PRO A 156 -6.17 -31.68 -19.18
CA PRO A 156 -7.42 -32.23 -18.67
C PRO A 156 -7.39 -32.34 -17.14
N SER A 157 -8.50 -32.01 -16.47
CA SER A 157 -8.65 -32.13 -15.00
C SER A 157 -8.57 -33.55 -14.45
N GLY A 158 -8.51 -34.55 -15.32
CA GLY A 158 -8.23 -35.94 -14.93
C GLY A 158 -6.74 -36.20 -14.64
N CYS A 159 -5.86 -35.31 -15.12
CA CYS A 159 -4.43 -35.36 -14.86
C CYS A 159 -4.14 -34.70 -13.51
N SER A 160 -3.41 -35.37 -12.63
CA SER A 160 -2.99 -34.80 -11.35
C SER A 160 -1.76 -33.89 -11.51
N GLU A 161 -1.52 -33.04 -10.52
CA GLU A 161 -0.30 -32.22 -10.44
C GLU A 161 0.98 -33.07 -10.47
N ASN A 162 0.94 -34.27 -9.89
CA ASN A 162 2.05 -35.21 -9.90
C ASN A 162 2.31 -35.79 -11.29
N ASP A 163 1.26 -36.02 -12.08
CA ASP A 163 1.40 -36.53 -13.45
C ASP A 163 2.10 -35.47 -14.32
N LEU A 164 1.70 -34.20 -14.17
CA LEU A 164 2.38 -33.08 -14.84
C LEU A 164 3.83 -32.94 -14.36
N LEU A 165 4.09 -33.10 -13.06
CA LEU A 165 5.45 -33.02 -12.52
C LEU A 165 6.36 -34.09 -13.14
N GLN A 166 5.89 -35.33 -13.28
CA GLN A 166 6.67 -36.41 -13.90
C GLN A 166 6.96 -36.12 -15.38
N LEU A 167 5.97 -35.60 -16.12
CA LEU A 167 6.16 -35.18 -17.52
C LEU A 167 7.20 -34.06 -17.64
N LEU A 168 7.11 -33.04 -16.78
CA LEU A 168 8.05 -31.92 -16.76
C LEU A 168 9.45 -32.36 -16.34
N GLN A 169 9.57 -33.30 -15.41
CA GLN A 169 10.87 -33.88 -15.03
C GLN A 169 11.49 -34.65 -16.20
N TYR A 170 10.71 -35.49 -16.89
CA TYR A 170 11.19 -36.21 -18.07
C TYR A 170 11.62 -35.26 -19.20
N ALA A 171 10.83 -34.22 -19.48
CA ALA A 171 11.20 -33.17 -20.43
C ALA A 171 12.43 -32.39 -19.97
N GLY A 172 12.53 -32.09 -18.67
CA GLY A 172 13.66 -31.44 -18.04
C GLY A 172 14.96 -32.24 -18.17
N GLU A 173 14.92 -33.56 -17.98
CA GLU A 173 16.06 -34.45 -18.19
C GLU A 173 16.54 -34.45 -19.65
N LYS A 174 15.61 -34.45 -20.62
CA LYS A 174 15.94 -34.40 -22.05
C LYS A 174 16.50 -33.05 -22.51
N THR A 175 16.05 -31.96 -21.89
CA THR A 175 16.43 -30.58 -22.24
C THR A 175 17.52 -30.01 -21.33
N HIS A 176 17.91 -30.75 -20.29
CA HIS A 176 18.77 -30.30 -19.20
C HIS A 176 18.26 -29.04 -18.47
N LEU A 177 16.95 -28.87 -18.34
CA LEU A 177 16.30 -27.77 -17.62
C LEU A 177 15.67 -28.28 -16.32
N ASP A 178 15.72 -27.50 -15.25
CA ASP A 178 14.98 -27.81 -14.01
C ASP A 178 13.55 -27.27 -14.16
N MET A 179 12.58 -28.17 -14.33
CA MET A 179 11.17 -27.83 -14.52
C MET A 179 10.33 -28.32 -13.34
N LYS A 180 9.46 -27.47 -12.82
CA LYS A 180 8.58 -27.78 -11.69
C LYS A 180 7.17 -27.24 -11.92
N VAL A 181 6.18 -27.88 -11.31
CA VAL A 181 4.82 -27.32 -11.27
C VAL A 181 4.75 -26.29 -10.15
N ALA A 182 4.29 -25.08 -10.46
CA ALA A 182 4.13 -24.00 -9.51
C ALA A 182 2.72 -23.97 -8.92
N HIS A 183 1.70 -24.09 -9.77
CA HIS A 183 0.30 -24.10 -9.35
C HIS A 183 -0.58 -24.68 -10.45
N CYS A 184 -1.66 -25.37 -10.07
CA CYS A 184 -2.71 -25.81 -10.97
C CYS A 184 -4.09 -25.45 -10.42
N GLU A 185 -4.98 -24.94 -11.27
CA GLU A 185 -6.34 -24.59 -10.89
C GLU A 185 -7.38 -24.96 -11.95
N THR A 186 -8.60 -25.18 -11.50
CA THR A 186 -9.76 -25.41 -12.37
C THR A 186 -10.86 -24.43 -12.02
N LYS A 187 -11.86 -24.29 -12.90
CA LYS A 187 -13.04 -23.46 -12.62
C LYS A 187 -13.97 -24.14 -11.61
N GLU A 188 -13.58 -24.09 -10.34
CA GLU A 188 -14.37 -24.52 -9.19
C GLU A 188 -15.06 -23.32 -8.51
N PRO A 189 -16.26 -23.53 -7.93
CA PRO A 189 -16.89 -22.50 -7.12
C PRO A 189 -16.00 -22.19 -5.91
N LYS A 190 -15.62 -20.92 -5.77
CA LYS A 190 -14.77 -20.47 -4.68
C LYS A 190 -15.45 -20.75 -3.34
N LYS A 191 -14.77 -21.50 -2.46
CA LYS A 191 -15.24 -21.77 -1.11
C LYS A 191 -15.12 -20.51 -0.26
N ILE A 192 -16.25 -20.00 0.22
CA ILE A 192 -16.26 -18.82 1.10
C ILE A 192 -15.85 -19.25 2.51
N LEU A 193 -14.76 -18.67 3.00
CA LEU A 193 -14.24 -18.93 4.35
C LEU A 193 -15.09 -18.21 5.42
N LYS A 194 -15.12 -18.77 6.65
CA LYS A 194 -15.85 -18.17 7.78
C LYS A 194 -15.47 -16.70 8.03
N VAL A 195 -14.19 -16.36 7.88
CA VAL A 195 -13.71 -14.97 8.04
C VAL A 195 -14.24 -14.03 6.96
N GLN A 196 -14.45 -14.53 5.73
CA GLN A 196 -14.99 -13.76 4.63
C GLN A 196 -16.50 -13.53 4.82
N VAL A 197 -17.24 -14.54 5.31
CA VAL A 197 -18.63 -14.36 5.75
C VAL A 197 -18.73 -13.29 6.83
N ALA A 198 -17.83 -13.32 7.83
CA ALA A 198 -17.78 -12.30 8.88
C ALA A 198 -17.52 -10.89 8.32
N ALA A 199 -16.56 -10.75 7.39
CA ALA A 199 -16.26 -9.48 6.74
C ALA A 199 -17.45 -8.91 5.94
N ILE A 200 -18.17 -9.76 5.19
CA ILE A 200 -19.39 -9.39 4.48
C ILE A 200 -20.46 -8.93 5.48
N THR A 201 -20.70 -9.71 6.54
CA THR A 201 -21.69 -9.39 7.58
C THR A 201 -21.39 -8.05 8.26
N VAL A 202 -20.14 -7.79 8.64
CA VAL A 202 -19.72 -6.51 9.23
C VAL A 202 -19.97 -5.35 8.27
N THR A 203 -19.64 -5.52 6.99
CA THR A 203 -19.87 -4.50 5.96
C THR A 203 -21.36 -4.20 5.79
N CYS A 204 -22.21 -5.24 5.76
CA CYS A 204 -23.67 -5.09 5.70
C CYS A 204 -24.23 -4.38 6.94
N ILE A 205 -23.75 -4.71 8.14
CA ILE A 205 -24.18 -4.06 9.39
C ILE A 205 -23.83 -2.57 9.37
N LEU A 206 -22.59 -2.22 8.99
CA LEU A 206 -22.18 -0.81 8.87
C LEU A 206 -23.01 -0.08 7.81
N GLY A 207 -23.29 -0.71 6.67
CA GLY A 207 -24.18 -0.17 5.65
C GLY A 207 -25.58 0.09 6.18
N ALA A 208 -26.16 -0.84 6.92
CA ALA A 208 -27.47 -0.67 7.55
C ALA A 208 -27.47 0.47 8.57
N LEU A 209 -26.43 0.61 9.40
CA LEU A 209 -26.28 1.72 10.35
C LEU A 209 -26.22 3.07 9.64
N VAL A 210 -25.50 3.15 8.52
CA VAL A 210 -25.44 4.36 7.69
C VAL A 210 -26.79 4.71 7.08
N LEU A 211 -27.52 3.73 6.56
CA LEU A 211 -28.88 3.94 6.02
C LEU A 211 -29.83 4.43 7.10
N ILE A 212 -29.84 3.78 8.28
CA ILE A 212 -30.67 4.17 9.42
C ILE A 212 -30.30 5.58 9.89
N GLY A 213 -29.01 5.87 10.11
CA GLY A 213 -28.55 7.19 10.54
C GLY A 213 -28.94 8.30 9.56
N THR A 214 -28.84 8.02 8.26
CA THR A 214 -29.21 8.96 7.19
C THR A 214 -30.72 9.18 7.15
N PHE A 215 -31.52 8.12 7.29
CA PHE A 215 -32.98 8.21 7.36
C PHE A 215 -33.44 9.01 8.59
N LEU A 216 -32.86 8.75 9.77
CA LEU A 216 -33.19 9.47 11.00
C LEU A 216 -32.85 10.97 10.87
N GLU A 217 -31.68 11.33 10.34
CA GLU A 217 -31.36 12.74 10.12
C GLU A 217 -32.36 13.41 9.17
N GLY A 218 -32.76 12.73 8.08
CA GLY A 218 -33.76 13.23 7.14
C GLY A 218 -35.15 13.39 7.75
N PHE A 219 -35.62 12.42 8.53
CA PHE A 219 -36.93 12.41 9.18
C PHE A 219 -37.06 13.52 10.22
N PHE A 220 -36.01 13.76 11.01
CA PHE A 220 -36.01 14.79 12.05
C PHE A 220 -35.54 16.18 11.55
N ASN A 221 -35.35 16.38 10.24
CA ASN A 221 -34.77 17.61 9.67
C ASN A 221 -35.74 18.81 9.64
N GLY A 222 -36.46 19.05 10.73
CA GLY A 222 -37.48 20.10 10.89
C GLY A 222 -38.02 20.22 12.32
N GLU A 223 -37.88 19.19 13.16
CA GLU A 223 -38.27 19.20 14.57
C GLU A 223 -37.05 19.21 15.49
N LYS A 224 -37.17 19.84 16.68
CA LYS A 224 -36.15 19.76 17.72
C LYS A 224 -36.01 18.29 18.15
N VAL A 225 -35.02 17.59 17.61
CA VAL A 225 -34.71 16.20 17.98
C VAL A 225 -34.71 16.10 19.52
N PRO A 226 -35.53 15.25 20.14
CA PRO A 226 -35.50 15.05 21.58
C PRO A 226 -34.23 14.24 21.91
N PHE A 227 -33.10 14.94 22.02
CA PHE A 227 -31.75 14.43 22.22
C PHE A 227 -31.48 13.78 23.60
N LYS A 228 -32.50 13.26 24.31
CA LYS A 228 -32.30 12.60 25.62
C LYS A 228 -31.65 11.22 25.51
N ASN A 229 -31.89 10.47 24.43
CA ASN A 229 -31.41 9.09 24.30
C ASN A 229 -30.04 9.01 23.60
N LEU A 230 -29.05 8.45 24.31
CA LEU A 230 -27.68 8.25 23.80
C LEU A 230 -27.65 7.40 22.51
N SER A 231 -28.48 6.38 22.41
CA SER A 231 -28.54 5.49 21.23
C SER A 231 -28.93 6.24 19.96
N CYS A 232 -29.89 7.16 20.04
CA CYS A 232 -30.29 7.99 18.89
C CYS A 232 -29.14 8.92 18.46
N ARG A 233 -28.41 9.50 19.41
CA ARG A 233 -27.21 10.30 19.14
C ARG A 233 -26.10 9.50 18.45
N ILE A 234 -25.92 8.24 18.83
CA ILE A 234 -24.95 7.35 18.20
C ILE A 234 -25.39 7.01 16.77
N LEU A 235 -26.67 6.68 16.55
CA LEU A 235 -27.17 6.36 15.20
C LEU A 235 -27.03 7.55 14.22
N ILE A 236 -27.31 8.77 14.66
CA ILE A 236 -27.13 9.98 13.84
C ILE A 236 -25.65 10.20 13.45
N CYS A 237 -24.68 9.69 14.23
CA CYS A 237 -23.27 9.76 13.87
C CYS A 237 -22.96 9.03 12.54
N PHE A 238 -23.77 8.04 12.16
CA PHE A 238 -23.62 7.28 10.92
C PHE A 238 -24.26 7.96 9.70
N SER A 239 -24.94 9.09 9.87
CA SER A 239 -25.58 9.79 8.75
C SER A 239 -24.59 10.24 7.66
N THR A 240 -24.88 9.87 6.42
CA THR A 240 -24.06 10.25 5.26
C THR A 240 -24.13 11.75 4.99
N VAL A 241 -25.28 12.39 5.21
CA VAL A 241 -25.48 13.81 4.88
C VAL A 241 -24.56 14.69 5.72
N SER A 242 -24.58 14.53 7.04
CA SER A 242 -23.70 15.26 7.96
C SER A 242 -22.22 14.93 7.74
N ASN A 243 -21.89 13.64 7.55
CA ASN A 243 -20.51 13.22 7.35
C ASN A 243 -19.93 13.72 6.02
N PHE A 244 -20.72 13.72 4.94
CA PHE A 244 -20.30 14.25 3.64
C PHE A 244 -20.13 15.77 3.68
N LYS A 245 -21.06 16.51 4.30
CA LYS A 245 -20.90 17.97 4.50
C LYS A 245 -19.61 18.30 5.26
N ARG A 246 -19.26 17.50 6.28
CA ARG A 246 -18.02 17.66 7.04
C ARG A 246 -16.78 17.31 6.23
N LEU A 247 -16.85 16.27 5.41
CA LEU A 247 -15.76 15.87 4.50
C LEU A 247 -15.49 16.97 3.47
N ALA A 248 -16.52 17.40 2.74
CA ALA A 248 -16.48 18.41 1.68
C ALA A 248 -16.18 19.83 2.19
N SER A 249 -16.34 20.09 3.50
CA SER A 249 -16.04 21.40 4.09
C SER A 249 -14.58 21.82 3.90
N THR A 250 -14.42 23.02 3.33
CA THR A 250 -13.16 23.73 3.14
C THR A 250 -12.85 24.71 4.28
N LYS A 251 -13.67 24.73 5.33
CA LYS A 251 -13.43 25.56 6.51
C LYS A 251 -12.09 25.19 7.15
N ARG A 252 -11.32 26.22 7.49
CA ARG A 252 -10.00 26.10 8.11
C ARG A 252 -10.10 26.33 9.61
N SER A 253 -9.31 25.59 10.39
CA SER A 253 -9.10 25.95 11.79
C SER A 253 -8.28 27.23 11.89
N THR A 254 -8.35 27.92 13.01
CA THR A 254 -7.63 29.18 13.29
C THR A 254 -6.09 29.04 13.40
N GLY A 255 -5.52 27.88 13.07
CA GLY A 255 -4.08 27.60 13.20
C GLY A 255 -3.31 27.72 11.88
N ASN A 256 -2.03 28.08 11.95
CA ASN A 256 -1.19 28.41 10.79
C ASN A 256 -0.64 27.19 9.99
N LEU A 257 -1.10 25.96 10.27
CA LEU A 257 -0.57 24.73 9.65
C LEU A 257 -1.26 24.34 8.32
N HIS A 258 -1.71 25.31 7.53
CA HIS A 258 -2.51 25.04 6.33
C HIS A 258 -1.73 24.36 5.21
N CYS A 259 -0.42 24.62 5.09
CA CYS A 259 0.44 24.03 4.07
C CYS A 259 0.54 22.51 4.19
N LEU A 260 0.27 21.95 5.38
CA LEU A 260 0.29 20.51 5.61
C LEU A 260 -0.82 19.77 4.82
N HIS A 261 -1.90 20.46 4.43
CA HIS A 261 -2.94 19.85 3.61
C HIS A 261 -2.44 19.50 2.21
N GLY A 262 -1.81 20.46 1.51
CA GLY A 262 -1.21 20.21 0.20
C GLY A 262 -0.06 19.22 0.28
N PHE A 263 0.79 19.34 1.31
CA PHE A 263 1.93 18.45 1.48
C PHE A 263 1.52 16.98 1.65
N ARG A 264 0.47 16.70 2.46
CA ARG A 264 -0.10 15.35 2.58
C ARG A 264 -0.62 14.81 1.26
N PHE A 265 -1.36 15.63 0.52
CA PHE A 265 -1.96 15.19 -0.74
C PHE A 265 -0.90 14.88 -1.80
N LEU A 266 0.06 15.79 -2.00
CA LEU A 266 1.16 15.57 -2.95
C LEU A 266 2.02 14.35 -2.57
N SER A 267 2.26 14.13 -1.27
CA SER A 267 3.00 12.96 -0.79
C SER A 267 2.26 11.65 -1.07
N ILE A 268 0.93 11.59 -0.86
CA ILE A 268 0.18 10.34 -1.16
C ILE A 268 0.12 10.10 -2.67
N THR A 269 -0.02 11.16 -3.46
CA THR A 269 0.01 11.08 -4.92
C THR A 269 1.35 10.51 -5.40
N TRP A 270 2.46 10.93 -4.78
CA TRP A 270 3.79 10.39 -5.09
C TRP A 270 3.92 8.91 -4.71
N VAL A 271 3.40 8.48 -3.56
CA VAL A 271 3.35 7.05 -3.17
C VAL A 271 2.55 6.23 -4.18
N VAL A 272 1.38 6.70 -4.60
CA VAL A 272 0.51 6.01 -5.58
C VAL A 272 1.23 5.85 -6.92
N MET A 273 1.92 6.90 -7.36
CA MET A 273 2.75 6.86 -8.57
C MET A 273 3.89 5.85 -8.42
N GLY A 274 4.62 5.85 -7.31
CA GLY A 274 5.66 4.87 -7.03
C GLY A 274 5.16 3.44 -7.13
N HIS A 275 4.06 3.10 -6.45
CA HIS A 275 3.50 1.75 -6.50
C HIS A 275 3.00 1.34 -7.89
N ALA A 276 2.49 2.28 -8.70
CA ALA A 276 2.11 2.00 -10.09
C ALA A 276 3.31 1.52 -10.95
N TYR A 277 4.52 2.03 -10.67
CA TYR A 277 5.76 1.55 -11.30
C TYR A 277 6.30 0.28 -10.63
N PHE A 278 6.21 0.19 -9.30
CA PHE A 278 6.86 -0.88 -8.54
C PHE A 278 6.12 -2.22 -8.58
N TYR A 279 4.80 -2.22 -8.41
CA TYR A 279 4.03 -3.45 -8.19
C TYR A 279 4.10 -4.44 -9.38
N PRO A 280 3.84 -4.02 -10.62
CA PRO A 280 3.86 -4.94 -11.75
C PRO A 280 5.29 -5.40 -12.11
N THR A 281 6.32 -4.59 -11.82
CA THR A 281 7.72 -4.90 -12.16
C THR A 281 8.40 -5.78 -11.11
N TRP A 282 8.32 -5.41 -9.83
CA TRP A 282 9.20 -5.95 -8.76
C TRP A 282 8.58 -7.03 -7.91
N PHE A 283 7.26 -6.97 -7.75
CA PHE A 283 6.51 -7.92 -6.96
C PHE A 283 5.96 -9.03 -7.86
N ILE A 284 5.37 -8.67 -9.01
CA ILE A 284 4.59 -9.63 -9.80
C ILE A 284 5.26 -10.01 -11.14
N ARG A 285 6.32 -9.29 -11.54
CA ARG A 285 7.13 -9.55 -12.76
C ARG A 285 6.28 -9.64 -14.03
N SER A 286 5.19 -8.88 -14.10
CA SER A 286 4.18 -8.99 -15.15
C SER A 286 4.55 -8.27 -16.45
N TYR A 287 5.70 -7.60 -16.51
CA TYR A 287 6.12 -6.84 -17.68
C TYR A 287 6.98 -7.66 -18.67
N LYS A 288 6.82 -7.36 -19.96
CA LYS A 288 7.72 -7.81 -21.03
C LYS A 288 9.05 -7.06 -20.97
N ASN A 289 10.06 -7.59 -21.64
CA ASN A 289 11.36 -6.92 -21.84
C ASN A 289 12.07 -6.50 -20.53
N MET A 290 12.04 -7.34 -19.48
CA MET A 290 12.57 -6.97 -18.16
C MET A 290 14.07 -6.61 -18.15
N LEU A 291 14.86 -7.04 -19.14
CA LEU A 291 16.26 -6.63 -19.23
C LEU A 291 16.41 -5.16 -19.67
N ASN A 292 15.41 -4.62 -20.37
CA ASN A 292 15.36 -3.20 -20.74
C ASN A 292 14.87 -2.32 -19.59
N THR A 293 14.35 -2.88 -18.50
CA THR A 293 13.94 -2.13 -17.31
C THR A 293 15.09 -1.27 -16.78
N GLN A 294 16.34 -1.73 -16.89
CA GLN A 294 17.53 -0.95 -16.53
C GLN A 294 17.58 0.40 -17.27
N LYS A 295 17.23 0.45 -18.56
CA LYS A 295 17.25 1.69 -19.33
C LYS A 295 16.23 2.69 -18.77
N ILE A 296 15.00 2.22 -18.53
CA ILE A 296 13.89 3.04 -18.02
C ILE A 296 14.21 3.58 -16.62
N VAL A 297 14.70 2.71 -15.72
CA VAL A 297 15.01 3.10 -14.33
C VAL A 297 16.30 3.90 -14.19
N SER A 298 17.14 3.94 -15.23
CA SER A 298 18.31 4.83 -15.27
C SER A 298 17.93 6.24 -15.67
N GLU A 299 16.73 6.51 -16.19
CA GLU A 299 16.35 7.86 -16.59
C GLU A 299 16.27 8.82 -15.38
N PRO A 300 16.67 10.10 -15.54
CA PRO A 300 16.60 11.06 -14.42
C PRO A 300 15.19 11.22 -13.84
N VAL A 301 14.17 11.17 -14.70
CA VAL A 301 12.75 11.24 -14.29
C VAL A 301 12.36 10.01 -13.46
N ALA A 302 12.93 8.85 -13.78
CA ALA A 302 12.67 7.62 -13.02
C ALA A 302 13.25 7.68 -11.60
N GLN A 303 14.33 8.42 -11.34
CA GLN A 303 14.88 8.54 -9.98
C GLN A 303 13.89 9.15 -8.99
N ALA A 304 13.15 10.17 -9.44
CA ALA A 304 12.08 10.76 -8.62
C ALA A 304 10.98 9.75 -8.30
N ILE A 305 10.72 8.77 -9.16
CA ILE A 305 9.69 7.74 -8.93
C ILE A 305 10.24 6.62 -8.05
N LEU A 306 11.47 6.17 -8.32
CA LEU A 306 12.10 5.05 -7.63
C LEU A 306 12.41 5.38 -6.16
N ASN A 307 12.76 6.63 -5.87
CA ASN A 307 12.99 7.10 -4.51
C ASN A 307 11.72 7.51 -3.76
N GLY A 308 10.55 7.11 -4.26
CA GLY A 308 9.26 7.30 -3.58
C GLY A 308 9.19 6.76 -2.15
N SER A 309 10.16 5.95 -1.68
CA SER A 309 10.28 5.59 -0.27
C SER A 309 10.43 6.80 0.66
N GLU A 310 10.99 7.91 0.17
CA GLU A 310 11.14 9.18 0.91
C GLU A 310 9.79 9.88 1.12
N ALA A 311 8.80 9.62 0.25
CA ALA A 311 7.43 10.08 0.47
C ALA A 311 6.86 9.54 1.79
N VAL A 312 7.29 8.37 2.23
CA VAL A 312 6.90 7.80 3.53
C VAL A 312 7.55 8.57 4.68
N ASP A 313 8.81 8.98 4.56
CA ASP A 313 9.48 9.82 5.56
C ASP A 313 8.80 11.19 5.70
N SER A 314 8.26 11.72 4.61
CA SER A 314 7.38 12.91 4.63
C SER A 314 6.15 12.71 5.52
N PHE A 315 5.48 11.55 5.47
CA PHE A 315 4.36 11.24 6.36
C PHE A 315 4.79 11.08 7.83
N ILE A 316 5.91 10.41 8.08
CA ILE A 316 6.46 10.22 9.43
C ILE A 316 6.85 11.58 10.05
N LEU A 317 7.49 12.45 9.27
CA LEU A 317 7.82 13.81 9.65
C LEU A 317 6.56 14.60 10.01
N LEU A 318 5.54 14.57 9.15
CA LEU A 318 4.26 15.23 9.41
C LEU A 318 3.60 14.74 10.69
N SER A 319 3.59 13.43 10.95
CA SER A 319 3.09 12.83 12.19
C SER A 319 3.79 13.44 13.41
N GLY A 320 5.12 13.55 13.37
CA GLY A 320 5.91 14.20 14.41
C GLY A 320 5.58 15.69 14.58
N ILE A 321 5.44 16.46 13.49
CA ILE A 321 5.10 17.89 13.52
C ILE A 321 3.75 18.11 14.19
N LEU A 322 2.73 17.35 13.78
CA LEU A 322 1.37 17.50 14.33
C LEU A 322 1.33 17.14 15.80
N LEU A 323 2.01 16.05 16.18
CA LEU A 323 2.10 15.61 17.56
C LEU A 323 2.79 16.67 18.42
N GLY A 324 4.01 17.08 18.03
CA GLY A 324 4.77 18.11 18.73
C GLY A 324 3.97 19.40 18.86
N TYR A 325 3.39 19.90 17.76
CA TYR A 325 2.65 21.15 17.76
C TYR A 325 1.39 21.10 18.61
N LEU A 326 0.52 20.10 18.42
CA LEU A 326 -0.77 20.02 19.12
C LEU A 326 -0.59 19.76 20.61
N THR A 327 0.31 18.86 20.98
CA THR A 327 0.53 18.52 22.39
C THR A 327 1.26 19.63 23.14
N VAL A 328 2.29 20.24 22.54
CA VAL A 328 2.98 21.39 23.16
C VAL A 328 2.04 22.59 23.29
N LYS A 329 1.22 22.88 22.27
CA LYS A 329 0.22 23.94 22.35
C LYS A 329 -0.79 23.67 23.47
N HIS A 330 -1.34 22.46 23.56
CA HIS A 330 -2.32 22.12 24.60
C HIS A 330 -1.74 22.17 26.02
N VAL A 331 -0.54 21.64 26.23
CA VAL A 331 0.03 21.49 27.59
C VAL A 331 0.81 22.73 28.03
N ILE A 332 1.69 23.26 27.17
CA ILE A 332 2.60 24.35 27.54
C ILE A 332 1.95 25.72 27.31
N VAL A 333 1.32 25.91 26.14
CA VAL A 333 0.75 27.23 25.76
C VAL A 333 -0.62 27.44 26.42
N ASP A 334 -1.54 26.49 26.25
CA ASP A 334 -2.90 26.56 26.81
C ASP A 334 -2.96 26.15 28.29
N LYS A 335 -1.85 25.68 28.87
CA LYS A 335 -1.72 25.23 30.28
C LYS A 335 -2.75 24.19 30.71
N LYS A 336 -3.15 23.28 29.82
CA LYS A 336 -4.10 22.20 30.13
C LYS A 336 -3.39 20.94 30.61
N SER A 337 -4.09 20.13 31.39
CA SER A 337 -3.56 18.85 31.87
C SER A 337 -3.35 17.85 30.74
N PHE A 338 -2.29 17.05 30.87
CA PHE A 338 -1.97 15.97 29.95
C PHE A 338 -2.30 14.62 30.58
N SER A 339 -3.12 13.83 29.90
CA SER A 339 -3.47 12.47 30.31
C SER A 339 -2.94 11.48 29.29
N ILE A 340 -2.00 10.62 29.71
CA ILE A 340 -1.43 9.56 28.86
C ILE A 340 -2.54 8.62 28.36
N LYS A 341 -3.52 8.29 29.21
CA LYS A 341 -4.66 7.42 28.83
C LYS A 341 -5.47 8.03 27.69
N THR A 342 -5.76 9.33 27.80
CA THR A 342 -6.54 10.06 26.79
C THR A 342 -5.73 10.22 25.49
N PHE A 343 -4.44 10.48 25.62
CA PHE A 343 -3.49 10.57 24.50
C PHE A 343 -3.43 9.28 23.67
N ILE A 344 -3.36 8.11 24.32
CA ILE A 344 -3.36 6.81 23.65
C ILE A 344 -4.74 6.51 23.07
N PHE A 345 -5.80 6.73 23.85
CA PHE A 345 -7.18 6.44 23.41
C PHE A 345 -7.54 7.18 22.13
N HIS A 346 -7.31 8.49 22.05
CA HIS A 346 -7.65 9.28 20.85
C HIS A 346 -6.94 8.76 19.59
N ARG A 347 -5.69 8.31 19.72
CA ARG A 347 -4.93 7.78 18.58
C ARG A 347 -5.47 6.42 18.15
N LEU A 348 -5.70 5.52 19.10
CA LEU A 348 -6.23 4.19 18.83
C LEU A 348 -7.64 4.26 18.25
N TRP A 349 -8.51 5.08 18.83
CA TRP A 349 -9.90 5.24 18.37
C TRP A 349 -9.99 5.76 16.93
N ARG A 350 -9.03 6.61 16.52
CA ARG A 350 -8.93 7.11 15.15
C ARG A 350 -8.45 6.04 14.16
N ILE A 351 -7.46 5.22 14.54
CA ILE A 351 -6.79 4.29 13.62
C ILE A 351 -7.49 2.93 13.55
N ILE A 352 -7.82 2.35 14.70
CA ILE A 352 -8.30 0.96 14.82
C ILE A 352 -9.53 0.65 13.95
N PRO A 353 -10.63 1.44 14.00
CA PRO A 353 -11.85 1.06 13.28
C PRO A 353 -11.62 0.95 11.77
N VAL A 354 -10.90 1.92 11.22
CA VAL A 354 -10.55 1.96 9.80
C VAL A 354 -9.59 0.82 9.47
N TYR A 355 -8.52 0.68 10.24
CA TYR A 355 -7.45 -0.27 9.91
C TYR A 355 -7.96 -1.71 9.90
N TYR A 356 -8.82 -2.09 10.84
CA TYR A 356 -9.36 -3.45 10.92
C TYR A 356 -10.43 -3.70 9.87
N PHE A 357 -11.25 -2.70 9.55
CA PHE A 357 -12.17 -2.79 8.41
C PHE A 357 -11.41 -3.05 7.11
N ILE A 358 -10.27 -2.38 6.88
CA ILE A 358 -9.44 -2.61 5.70
C ILE A 358 -8.80 -4.00 5.70
N ILE A 359 -8.34 -4.52 6.83
CA ILE A 359 -7.84 -5.92 6.92
C ILE A 359 -8.94 -6.91 6.52
N LEU A 360 -10.16 -6.73 7.05
CA LEU A 360 -11.31 -7.59 6.70
C LEU A 360 -11.65 -7.50 5.21
N PHE A 361 -11.65 -6.29 4.65
CA PHE A 361 -11.89 -6.07 3.23
C PHE A 361 -10.80 -6.70 2.36
N ALA A 362 -9.53 -6.60 2.77
CA ALA A 362 -8.40 -7.23 2.07
C ALA A 362 -8.59 -8.75 1.94
N MET A 363 -9.11 -9.42 2.98
CA MET A 363 -9.41 -10.86 2.97
C MET A 363 -10.57 -11.26 2.02
N LEU A 364 -11.36 -10.31 1.52
CA LEU A 364 -12.39 -10.55 0.51
C LEU A 364 -11.83 -10.55 -0.92
N THR A 365 -10.69 -9.91 -1.15
CA THR A 365 -10.11 -9.78 -2.50
C THR A 365 -9.86 -11.10 -3.24
N PRO A 366 -9.52 -12.24 -2.60
CA PRO A 366 -9.40 -13.52 -3.31
C PRO A 366 -10.72 -14.00 -3.95
N LEU A 367 -11.87 -13.51 -3.49
CA LEU A 367 -13.18 -13.82 -4.10
C LEU A 367 -13.44 -12.98 -5.36
N MET A 368 -12.76 -11.84 -5.53
CA MET A 368 -13.10 -10.79 -6.49
C MET A 368 -12.44 -10.93 -7.88
N GLY A 369 -11.55 -11.91 -8.08
CA GLY A 369 -10.87 -12.08 -9.37
C GLY A 369 -10.24 -13.45 -9.56
N SER A 370 -9.74 -13.72 -10.76
CA SER A 370 -9.02 -14.93 -11.12
C SER A 370 -8.06 -14.61 -12.26
N GLY A 371 -7.03 -15.43 -12.44
CA GLY A 371 -6.06 -15.20 -13.50
C GLY A 371 -4.78 -15.98 -13.28
N PRO A 372 -3.95 -16.07 -14.33
CA PRO A 372 -2.75 -16.92 -14.33
C PRO A 372 -1.69 -16.49 -13.31
N LEU A 373 -1.70 -15.22 -12.87
CA LEU A 373 -0.79 -14.67 -11.84
C LEU A 373 -1.50 -14.46 -10.50
N PHE A 374 -2.77 -14.84 -10.37
CA PHE A 374 -3.61 -14.43 -9.26
C PHE A 374 -3.16 -15.05 -7.93
N HIS A 375 -2.92 -16.37 -7.90
CA HIS A 375 -2.51 -17.08 -6.69
C HIS A 375 -1.20 -16.53 -6.10
N GLU A 376 -0.17 -16.40 -6.93
CA GLU A 376 1.14 -15.89 -6.53
C GLU A 376 1.06 -14.43 -6.06
N THR A 377 0.32 -13.59 -6.78
CA THR A 377 0.12 -12.18 -6.39
C THR A 377 -0.56 -12.07 -5.02
N MET A 378 -1.55 -12.94 -4.76
CA MET A 378 -2.25 -12.99 -3.48
C MET A 378 -1.38 -13.59 -2.38
N GLU A 379 -0.51 -14.54 -2.69
CA GLU A 379 0.44 -15.14 -1.75
C GLU A 379 1.44 -14.12 -1.20
N GLU A 380 1.94 -13.23 -2.05
CA GLU A 380 2.88 -12.19 -1.60
C GLU A 380 2.24 -11.09 -0.74
N SER A 381 0.93 -10.86 -0.86
CA SER A 381 0.28 -9.65 -0.29
C SER A 381 -0.86 -9.92 0.70
N ILE A 382 -1.74 -10.89 0.42
CA ILE A 382 -3.06 -11.05 1.06
C ILE A 382 -3.18 -12.36 1.83
N TYR A 383 -2.70 -13.51 1.31
CA TYR A 383 -2.81 -14.79 2.01
C TYR A 383 -2.16 -14.82 3.41
N PRO A 384 -1.02 -14.13 3.66
CA PRO A 384 -0.47 -14.01 5.01
C PRO A 384 -1.46 -13.41 6.02
N CYS A 385 -2.44 -12.61 5.58
CA CYS A 385 -3.46 -12.04 6.45
C CYS A 385 -4.31 -13.11 7.15
N PHE A 386 -4.64 -14.22 6.49
CA PHE A 386 -5.48 -15.26 7.09
C PHE A 386 -4.84 -15.91 8.32
N LYS A 387 -3.51 -15.87 8.42
CA LYS A 387 -2.74 -16.44 9.54
C LYS A 387 -2.19 -15.38 10.50
N TYR A 388 -1.77 -14.23 9.99
CA TYR A 388 -0.96 -13.26 10.73
C TYR A 388 -1.62 -11.90 10.97
N TRP A 389 -2.91 -11.73 10.66
CA TRP A 389 -3.66 -10.47 10.88
C TRP A 389 -3.54 -9.91 12.32
N TRP A 390 -3.42 -10.77 13.33
CA TRP A 390 -3.28 -10.36 14.73
C TRP A 390 -2.02 -9.52 14.98
N ARG A 391 -0.95 -9.69 14.18
CA ARG A 391 0.28 -8.89 14.27
C ARG A 391 0.04 -7.41 13.92
N ASN A 392 -0.90 -7.15 13.01
CA ASN A 392 -1.32 -5.82 12.63
C ASN A 392 -2.12 -5.15 13.75
N LEU A 393 -2.92 -5.91 14.52
CA LEU A 393 -3.66 -5.39 15.68
C LEU A 393 -2.73 -4.88 16.79
N LEU A 394 -1.64 -5.61 17.01
CA LEU A 394 -0.65 -5.29 18.04
C LEU A 394 0.35 -4.23 17.56
N PHE A 395 0.24 -3.77 16.31
CA PHE A 395 1.16 -2.84 15.68
C PHE A 395 2.62 -3.33 15.71
N ILE A 396 2.87 -4.63 15.47
CA ILE A 396 4.23 -5.24 15.50
C ILE A 396 4.64 -5.90 14.18
N ASN A 397 3.81 -5.82 13.13
CA ASN A 397 4.06 -6.53 11.87
C ASN A 397 5.36 -6.08 11.15
N ASN A 398 5.94 -4.94 11.51
CA ASN A 398 7.16 -4.41 10.92
C ASN A 398 8.46 -5.08 11.40
N TYR A 399 8.39 -6.03 12.34
CA TYR A 399 9.52 -6.84 12.84
C TYR A 399 9.57 -8.27 12.28
N PHE A 400 8.75 -8.57 11.28
CA PHE A 400 8.67 -9.89 10.66
C PHE A 400 9.18 -9.88 9.23
N HIS A 401 9.59 -11.05 8.74
CA HIS A 401 10.03 -11.23 7.37
C HIS A 401 8.92 -10.92 6.36
N ILE A 402 9.30 -10.39 5.20
CA ILE A 402 8.40 -9.95 4.13
C ILE A 402 7.26 -10.94 3.86
N LYS A 403 7.57 -12.23 3.75
CA LYS A 403 6.62 -13.29 3.41
C LYS A 403 5.52 -13.52 4.45
N ASP A 404 5.74 -13.10 5.70
CA ASP A 404 4.81 -13.31 6.81
C ASP A 404 4.04 -12.04 7.19
N VAL A 405 4.17 -10.97 6.39
CA VAL A 405 3.52 -9.68 6.65
C VAL A 405 2.15 -9.65 5.96
N CYS A 406 1.09 -9.48 6.75
CA CYS A 406 -0.21 -9.15 6.22
C CYS A 406 -0.20 -7.70 5.71
N MET A 407 -0.45 -7.51 4.41
CA MET A 407 -0.42 -6.22 3.72
C MET A 407 0.87 -5.44 3.95
N MET A 408 1.82 -5.60 3.03
CA MET A 408 3.17 -5.06 3.12
C MET A 408 3.22 -3.59 3.56
N HIS A 409 2.47 -2.68 2.94
CA HIS A 409 2.48 -1.23 3.26
C HIS A 409 2.12 -0.88 4.71
N THR A 410 1.49 -1.79 5.45
CA THR A 410 0.99 -1.51 6.80
C THR A 410 2.07 -1.46 7.87
N TRP A 411 3.32 -1.82 7.54
CA TRP A 411 4.48 -1.59 8.41
C TRP A 411 4.56 -0.12 8.87
N TYR A 412 4.14 0.82 8.01
CA TYR A 412 4.14 2.25 8.31
C TYR A 412 3.23 2.57 9.49
N VAL A 413 2.03 1.99 9.54
CA VAL A 413 1.05 2.22 10.61
C VAL A 413 1.62 1.73 11.95
N SER A 414 2.32 0.60 11.93
CA SER A 414 2.98 0.05 13.11
C SER A 414 4.16 0.90 13.57
N ALA A 415 5.04 1.31 12.65
CA ALA A 415 6.15 2.20 12.97
C ALA A 415 5.67 3.55 13.52
N ASP A 416 4.65 4.16 12.90
CA ASP A 416 4.05 5.42 13.34
C ASP A 416 3.42 5.32 14.74
N MET A 417 2.70 4.22 15.04
CA MET A 417 2.15 3.99 16.38
C MET A 417 3.26 3.78 17.43
N GLN A 418 4.30 3.03 17.09
CA GLN A 418 5.45 2.81 17.98
C GLN A 418 6.19 4.12 18.26
N LEU A 419 6.43 4.95 17.24
CA LEU A 419 7.05 6.27 17.39
C LEU A 419 6.15 7.23 18.18
N TYR A 420 4.83 7.17 17.98
CA TYR A 420 3.87 7.93 18.77
C TYR A 420 3.94 7.59 20.26
N LEU A 421 4.09 6.31 20.62
CA LEU A 421 4.30 5.89 22.01
C LEU A 421 5.68 6.30 22.51
N ALA A 422 6.74 6.10 21.72
CA ALA A 422 8.10 6.49 22.06
C ALA A 422 8.25 8.00 22.26
N SER A 423 7.40 8.82 21.61
CA SER A 423 7.37 10.26 21.80
C SER A 423 7.14 10.69 23.25
N LEU A 424 6.49 9.86 24.07
CA LEU A 424 6.27 10.14 25.49
C LEU A 424 7.59 10.27 26.27
N LEU A 425 8.65 9.56 25.84
CA LEU A 425 10.00 9.68 26.39
C LEU A 425 10.59 11.08 26.19
N VAL A 426 10.15 11.78 25.15
CA VAL A 426 10.56 13.16 24.83
C VAL A 426 9.59 14.17 25.44
N LEU A 427 8.29 13.99 25.23
CA LEU A 427 7.26 14.96 25.60
C LEU A 427 7.13 15.12 27.12
N LEU A 428 7.18 14.03 27.90
CA LEU A 428 7.02 14.12 29.36
C LEU A 428 8.15 14.92 30.02
N PRO A 429 9.45 14.66 29.75
CA PRO A 429 10.52 15.53 30.22
C PRO A 429 10.41 16.95 29.66
N MET A 430 10.00 17.11 28.39
CA MET A 430 9.91 18.43 27.74
C MET A 430 8.89 19.35 28.41
N PHE A 431 7.79 18.83 28.98
CA PHE A 431 6.79 19.65 29.68
C PHE A 431 7.32 20.31 30.95
N LYS A 432 8.27 19.68 31.65
CA LYS A 432 8.82 20.18 32.92
C LYS A 432 10.21 20.79 32.75
N TYR A 433 11.06 20.15 31.95
CA TYR A 433 12.46 20.50 31.71
C TYR A 433 12.73 20.52 30.21
N GLU A 434 12.37 21.64 29.57
CA GLU A 434 12.41 21.78 28.11
C GLU A 434 13.76 21.42 27.50
N LYS A 435 14.87 21.87 28.11
CA LYS A 435 16.23 21.58 27.64
C LYS A 435 16.54 20.07 27.66
N ILE A 436 16.07 19.36 28.69
CA ILE A 436 16.25 17.90 28.81
C ILE A 436 15.44 17.19 27.72
N GLY A 437 14.17 17.58 27.53
CA GLY A 437 13.33 17.01 26.48
C GLY A 437 13.91 17.21 25.07
N VAL A 438 14.43 18.41 24.78
CA VAL A 438 15.11 18.70 23.50
C VAL A 438 16.40 17.89 23.37
N ALA A 439 17.21 17.78 24.43
CA ALA A 439 18.41 16.95 24.42
C ALA A 439 18.10 15.47 24.14
N ILE A 440 17.07 14.90 24.79
CA ILE A 440 16.63 13.52 24.53
C ILE A 440 16.17 13.36 23.08
N ASN A 441 15.42 14.33 22.54
CA ASN A 441 14.98 14.30 21.14
C ASN A 441 16.18 14.24 20.17
N VAL A 442 17.16 15.14 20.35
CA VAL A 442 18.39 15.17 19.53
C VAL A 442 19.17 13.87 19.66
N MET A 443 19.28 13.31 20.87
CA MET A 443 19.94 12.02 21.09
C MET A 443 19.26 10.89 20.32
N ILE A 444 17.92 10.83 20.28
CA ILE A 444 17.21 9.81 19.50
C ILE A 444 17.47 9.96 17.98
N ILE A 445 17.54 11.19 17.48
CA ILE A 445 17.91 11.45 16.08
C ILE A 445 19.32 10.90 15.79
N VAL A 446 20.29 11.17 16.65
CA VAL A 446 21.67 10.66 16.50
C VAL A 446 21.69 9.13 16.56
N ILE A 447 20.96 8.51 17.50
CA ILE A 447 20.87 7.04 17.61
C ILE A 447 20.28 6.44 16.32
N SER A 448 19.27 7.07 15.72
CA SER A 448 18.64 6.64 14.46
C SER A 448 19.64 6.65 13.28
N ILE A 449 20.47 7.70 13.21
CA ILE A 449 21.54 7.84 12.20
C ILE A 449 22.59 6.74 12.38
N VAL A 450 23.12 6.60 13.60
CA VAL A 450 24.15 5.60 13.94
C VAL A 450 23.63 4.19 13.67
N TYR A 451 22.40 3.88 14.09
CA TYR A 451 21.76 2.59 13.82
C TYR A 451 21.72 2.28 12.33
N SER A 452 21.25 3.23 11.50
CA SER A 452 21.12 3.02 10.07
C SER A 452 22.47 2.75 9.39
N GLY A 453 23.52 3.49 9.77
CA GLY A 453 24.87 3.28 9.24
C GLY A 453 25.52 1.97 9.71
N VAL A 454 25.42 1.65 11.00
CA VAL A 454 25.95 0.40 11.57
C VAL A 454 25.29 -0.82 10.94
N ILE A 455 23.96 -0.81 10.77
CA ILE A 455 23.27 -1.93 10.15
C ILE A 455 23.59 -2.04 8.66
N ALA A 456 23.64 -0.92 7.93
CA ALA A 456 24.05 -0.94 6.52
C ALA A 456 25.45 -1.58 6.35
N TYR A 457 26.39 -1.24 7.22
CA TYR A 457 27.74 -1.80 7.22
C TYR A 457 27.75 -3.30 7.58
N LEU A 458 27.16 -3.68 8.72
CA LEU A 458 27.22 -5.05 9.24
C LEU A 458 26.46 -6.06 8.39
N LYS A 459 25.32 -5.65 7.81
CA LYS A 459 24.43 -6.55 7.05
C LYS A 459 24.62 -6.44 5.53
N ARG A 460 25.49 -5.54 5.06
CA ARG A 460 25.62 -5.15 3.63
C ARG A 460 24.24 -4.87 3.03
N ALA A 461 23.41 -4.16 3.79
CA ALA A 461 22.02 -3.93 3.46
C ALA A 461 21.88 -2.73 2.53
N ILE A 462 21.09 -2.87 1.47
CA ILE A 462 20.80 -1.75 0.57
C ILE A 462 19.67 -0.91 1.18
N PRO A 463 19.85 0.41 1.33
CA PRO A 463 18.92 1.28 2.05
C PRO A 463 17.65 1.65 1.28
N THR A 464 17.63 1.42 -0.03
CA THR A 464 16.50 1.78 -0.91
C THR A 464 16.17 0.64 -1.88
N ILE A 465 15.01 0.73 -2.51
CA ILE A 465 14.59 -0.21 -3.55
C ILE A 465 15.43 0.11 -4.79
N THR A 466 16.42 -0.74 -5.08
CA THR A 466 17.30 -0.60 -6.24
C THR A 466 17.11 -1.76 -7.19
N ILE A 467 17.44 -1.52 -8.47
CA ILE A 467 17.47 -2.58 -9.47
C ILE A 467 18.75 -3.43 -9.40
N THR A 468 19.73 -3.03 -8.59
CA THR A 468 21.05 -3.64 -8.59
C THR A 468 21.11 -4.94 -7.79
N HIS A 469 20.07 -5.28 -7.01
CA HIS A 469 20.05 -6.50 -6.20
C HIS A 469 18.68 -7.21 -6.26
N PHE A 470 18.61 -8.31 -7.00
CA PHE A 470 17.37 -9.09 -7.19
C PHE A 470 17.16 -10.18 -6.13
N GLU A 471 18.15 -10.39 -5.26
CA GLU A 471 18.14 -11.48 -4.32
C GLU A 471 17.03 -11.31 -3.25
N PRO A 472 16.17 -12.34 -3.06
CA PRO A 472 15.11 -12.27 -2.05
C PRO A 472 15.64 -12.02 -0.63
N VAL A 473 16.84 -12.53 -0.32
CA VAL A 473 17.49 -12.34 0.98
C VAL A 473 17.88 -10.88 1.20
N ASP A 474 18.48 -10.23 0.20
CA ASP A 474 18.88 -8.82 0.31
C ASP A 474 17.67 -7.91 0.46
N ARG A 475 16.59 -8.19 -0.29
CA ARG A 475 15.30 -7.50 -0.15
C ARG A 475 14.74 -7.61 1.26
N ASN A 476 14.76 -8.82 1.82
CA ASN A 476 14.24 -9.08 3.17
C ASN A 476 15.08 -8.41 4.26
N ILE A 477 16.42 -8.40 4.12
CA ILE A 477 17.33 -7.70 5.03
C ILE A 477 17.10 -6.18 4.96
N GLY A 478 17.12 -5.61 3.76
CA GLY A 478 16.87 -4.18 3.55
C GLY A 478 15.51 -3.75 4.09
N TYR A 479 14.47 -4.57 3.83
CA TYR A 479 13.13 -4.37 4.38
C TYR A 479 13.14 -4.34 5.91
N LEU A 480 13.54 -5.44 6.55
CA LEU A 480 13.39 -5.66 7.98
C LEU A 480 14.18 -4.67 8.84
N TYR A 481 15.37 -4.28 8.37
CA TYR A 481 16.30 -3.51 9.19
C TYR A 481 16.43 -2.03 8.81
N LEU A 482 16.29 -1.65 7.54
CA LEU A 482 16.49 -0.27 7.09
C LEU A 482 15.21 0.42 6.61
N TYR A 483 14.24 -0.34 6.09
CA TYR A 483 13.02 0.22 5.51
C TYR A 483 11.85 0.26 6.50
N SER A 484 11.47 -0.87 7.11
CA SER A 484 10.32 -1.02 8.01
C SER A 484 10.67 -0.81 9.49
N ASN A 485 11.95 -0.85 9.83
CA ASN A 485 12.41 -0.76 11.21
C ASN A 485 12.13 0.61 11.82
N THR A 486 11.50 0.61 13.00
CA THR A 486 11.09 1.83 13.70
C THR A 486 12.26 2.72 14.11
N LEU A 487 13.38 2.15 14.55
CA LEU A 487 14.55 2.93 14.95
C LEU A 487 15.22 3.59 13.75
N SER A 488 15.25 2.93 12.59
CA SER A 488 15.74 3.54 11.34
C SER A 488 14.89 4.73 10.87
N ARG A 489 13.62 4.80 11.28
CA ARG A 489 12.66 5.86 10.91
C ARG A 489 12.45 6.90 12.02
N ALA A 490 13.10 6.74 13.16
CA ALA A 490 12.95 7.65 14.31
C ALA A 490 13.45 9.06 13.99
N GLY A 491 14.55 9.20 13.22
CA GLY A 491 15.11 10.50 12.83
C GLY A 491 14.06 11.47 12.24
N PRO A 492 13.43 11.15 11.10
CA PRO A 492 12.36 11.95 10.50
C PRO A 492 11.25 12.36 11.48
N PHE A 493 10.78 11.43 12.31
CA PHE A 493 9.69 11.69 13.27
C PHE A 493 10.08 12.71 14.35
N PHE A 494 11.29 12.57 14.90
CA PHE A 494 11.76 13.42 15.99
C PHE A 494 12.24 14.79 15.50
N ILE A 495 12.74 14.90 14.26
CA ILE A 495 12.90 16.18 13.54
C ILE A 495 11.54 16.90 13.46
N GLY A 496 10.49 16.17 13.08
CA GLY A 496 9.13 16.69 13.03
C GLY A 496 8.65 17.16 14.39
N THR A 497 8.88 16.37 15.43
CA THR A 497 8.51 16.72 16.81
C THR A 497 9.20 18.01 17.28
N LEU A 498 10.49 18.18 16.95
CA LEU A 498 11.26 19.38 17.29
C LEU A 498 10.75 20.62 16.54
N LEU A 499 10.42 20.48 15.25
CA LEU A 499 9.81 21.52 14.46
C LEU A 499 8.42 21.90 15.02
N GLY A 500 7.59 20.92 15.36
CA GLY A 500 6.28 21.12 15.98
C GLY A 500 6.37 21.89 17.31
N TYR A 501 7.31 21.51 18.18
CA TYR A 501 7.62 22.24 19.42
C TYR A 501 8.00 23.70 19.15
N THR A 502 8.90 23.93 18.19
CA THR A 502 9.38 25.28 17.84
C THR A 502 8.24 26.16 17.33
N LEU A 503 7.40 25.64 16.42
CA LEU A 503 6.26 26.35 15.85
C LEU A 503 5.15 26.62 16.88
N ALA A 504 4.95 25.73 17.85
CA ALA A 504 3.97 25.94 18.91
C ALA A 504 4.39 27.08 19.86
N LYS A 505 5.68 27.18 20.18
CA LYS A 505 6.20 28.23 21.07
C LYS A 505 6.45 29.57 20.38
N LYS A 506 6.93 29.53 19.14
CA LYS A 506 7.33 30.70 18.37
C LYS A 506 6.63 30.68 17.01
N PRO A 507 5.34 31.06 16.96
CA PRO A 507 4.57 31.04 15.71
C PRO A 507 5.04 32.08 14.69
N THR A 508 5.69 33.15 15.15
CA THR A 508 6.22 34.23 14.31
C THR A 508 7.71 34.42 14.57
N ILE A 509 8.54 34.02 13.60
CA ILE A 509 10.00 34.17 13.66
C ILE A 509 10.42 35.03 12.47
N LYS A 510 11.01 36.20 12.72
CA LYS A 510 11.59 37.03 11.66
C LYS A 510 12.97 36.47 11.29
N MET A 511 13.24 36.32 10.00
CA MET A 511 14.52 35.82 9.49
C MET A 511 15.13 36.78 8.49
N SER A 512 16.46 36.92 8.51
CA SER A 512 17.18 37.70 7.49
C SER A 512 17.09 37.00 6.13
N LYS A 513 17.16 37.79 5.04
CA LYS A 513 17.12 37.26 3.67
C LYS A 513 18.25 36.25 3.41
N CYS A 514 19.44 36.49 3.97
CA CYS A 514 20.59 35.58 3.81
C CYS A 514 20.30 34.19 4.40
N VAL A 515 19.71 34.12 5.60
CA VAL A 515 19.38 32.83 6.23
C VAL A 515 18.27 32.11 5.43
N GLN A 516 17.31 32.85 4.89
CA GLN A 516 16.27 32.27 4.04
C GLN A 516 16.86 31.66 2.77
N VAL A 517 17.71 32.40 2.04
CA VAL A 517 18.35 31.92 0.82
C VAL A 517 19.25 30.72 1.11
N ALA A 518 20.12 30.82 2.12
CA ALA A 518 21.00 29.73 2.51
C ALA A 518 20.20 28.47 2.90
N GLY A 519 19.14 28.63 3.70
CA GLY A 519 18.30 27.51 4.10
C GLY A 519 17.55 26.86 2.93
N TRP A 520 17.03 27.65 1.99
CA TRP A 520 16.40 27.11 0.77
C TRP A 520 17.41 26.38 -0.12
N CYS A 521 18.61 26.93 -0.31
CA CYS A 521 19.69 26.25 -1.03
C CYS A 521 20.04 24.92 -0.34
N CYS A 522 20.23 24.93 0.98
CA CYS A 522 20.50 23.71 1.74
C CYS A 522 19.37 22.68 1.60
N ALA A 523 18.11 23.10 1.70
CA ALA A 523 16.96 22.20 1.59
C ALA A 523 16.83 21.58 0.19
N VAL A 524 17.02 22.38 -0.88
CA VAL A 524 16.97 21.90 -2.26
C VAL A 524 18.13 20.96 -2.54
N LEU A 525 19.35 21.31 -2.09
CA LEU A 525 20.52 20.44 -2.25
C LEU A 525 20.36 19.16 -1.44
N SER A 526 19.92 19.23 -0.18
CA SER A 526 19.81 18.07 0.70
C SER A 526 18.75 17.08 0.22
N SER A 527 17.56 17.55 -0.18
CA SER A 527 16.49 16.70 -0.71
C SER A 527 16.73 16.30 -2.17
N GLY A 528 17.31 17.17 -2.99
CA GLY A 528 17.64 16.87 -4.38
C GLY A 528 18.74 15.82 -4.50
N CYS A 529 19.80 15.94 -3.71
CA CYS A 529 20.86 14.94 -3.68
C CYS A 529 20.34 13.56 -3.24
N THR A 530 19.44 13.46 -2.25
CA THR A 530 18.93 12.12 -1.86
C THR A 530 18.13 11.47 -2.99
N ILE A 531 17.29 12.24 -3.68
CA ILE A 531 16.47 11.75 -4.79
C ILE A 531 17.32 11.36 -6.01
N PHE A 532 18.27 12.20 -6.42
CA PHE A 532 18.93 12.08 -7.72
C PHE A 532 20.31 11.42 -7.69
N LEU A 533 21.00 11.36 -6.55
CA LEU A 533 22.35 10.75 -6.45
C LEU A 533 22.37 9.28 -6.86
N LEU A 534 21.23 8.60 -6.74
CA LEU A 534 21.06 7.20 -7.10
C LEU A 534 21.04 6.94 -8.61
N TYR A 535 20.97 7.99 -9.44
CA TYR A 535 21.12 7.90 -10.90
C TYR A 535 22.37 7.09 -11.29
N HIS A 536 23.52 7.42 -10.68
CA HIS A 536 24.79 6.77 -10.99
C HIS A 536 24.80 5.28 -10.60
N TRP A 537 24.01 4.88 -9.60
CA TRP A 537 23.93 3.47 -9.19
C TRP A 537 23.17 2.63 -10.24
N HIS A 538 22.31 3.26 -11.02
CA HIS A 538 21.50 2.62 -12.05
C HIS A 538 22.17 2.60 -13.44
N GLU A 539 23.16 3.48 -13.69
CA GLU A 539 23.80 3.64 -15.00
C GLU A 539 24.81 2.53 -15.37
N GLY A 540 25.38 1.78 -14.42
CA GLY A 540 26.17 0.59 -14.79
C GLY A 540 27.14 0.00 -13.77
N ASP A 541 27.61 0.79 -12.79
CA ASP A 541 28.67 0.34 -11.88
C ASP A 541 28.15 -0.20 -10.52
N GLY A 542 26.87 0.01 -10.25
CA GLY A 542 26.29 -0.21 -8.93
C GLY A 542 26.91 0.72 -7.87
N PRO A 543 26.39 0.73 -6.64
CA PRO A 543 26.99 1.54 -5.60
C PRO A 543 28.28 0.93 -5.08
N ALA A 544 29.30 1.77 -4.83
CA ALA A 544 30.39 1.36 -3.96
C ALA A 544 29.85 1.04 -2.57
N PHE A 545 30.51 0.11 -1.86
CA PHE A 545 30.08 -0.29 -0.52
C PHE A 545 30.01 0.91 0.44
N LEU A 546 31.02 1.79 0.39
CA LEU A 546 31.05 2.98 1.24
C LEU A 546 29.91 3.97 0.89
N ASP A 547 29.62 4.16 -0.39
CA ASP A 547 28.52 5.02 -0.84
C ASP A 547 27.17 4.51 -0.34
N THR A 548 26.98 3.18 -0.37
CA THR A 548 25.77 2.53 0.16
C THR A 548 25.60 2.82 1.65
N VAL A 549 26.67 2.67 2.43
CA VAL A 549 26.66 2.90 3.89
C VAL A 549 26.43 4.38 4.20
N MET A 550 27.12 5.28 3.51
CA MET A 550 26.97 6.73 3.70
C MET A 550 25.56 7.19 3.34
N TYR A 551 25.05 6.73 2.20
CA TYR A 551 23.67 7.03 1.81
C TYR A 551 22.68 6.52 2.86
N ALA A 552 22.77 5.24 3.26
CA ALA A 552 21.91 4.63 4.27
C ALA A 552 21.88 5.39 5.60
N THR A 553 23.03 5.94 6.00
CA THR A 553 23.22 6.67 7.25
C THR A 553 22.47 8.01 7.25
N PHE A 554 22.54 8.77 6.15
CA PHE A 554 22.14 10.18 6.15
C PHE A 554 20.85 10.50 5.37
N TYR A 555 20.46 9.68 4.38
CA TYR A 555 19.43 10.11 3.41
C TYR A 555 18.09 10.49 4.06
N LYS A 556 17.59 9.68 5.00
CA LYS A 556 16.30 9.94 5.69
C LYS A 556 16.30 11.27 6.44
N VAL A 557 17.39 11.56 7.16
CA VAL A 557 17.53 12.79 7.97
C VAL A 557 17.78 13.99 7.08
N SER A 558 18.61 13.86 6.05
CA SER A 558 18.91 14.90 5.07
C SER A 558 17.64 15.34 4.34
N TYR A 559 16.89 14.38 3.78
CA TYR A 559 15.63 14.61 3.10
C TYR A 559 14.60 15.26 4.04
N SER A 560 14.39 14.67 5.22
CA SER A 560 13.38 15.15 6.18
C SER A 560 13.70 16.53 6.73
N SER A 561 14.99 16.88 6.87
CA SER A 561 15.41 18.22 7.30
C SER A 561 15.11 19.27 6.23
N GLY A 562 15.34 18.95 4.95
CA GLY A 562 14.97 19.83 3.83
C GLY A 562 13.47 20.08 3.77
N VAL A 563 12.67 19.02 3.91
CA VAL A 563 11.20 19.13 3.97
C VAL A 563 10.75 19.91 5.21
N ALA A 564 11.35 19.65 6.38
CA ALA A 564 11.05 20.36 7.62
C ALA A 564 11.33 21.87 7.47
N TRP A 565 12.42 22.24 6.82
CA TRP A 565 12.74 23.64 6.50
C TRP A 565 11.68 24.28 5.61
N MET A 566 11.26 23.60 4.54
CA MET A 566 10.19 24.08 3.66
C MET A 566 8.88 24.32 4.44
N ILE A 567 8.48 23.38 5.32
CA ILE A 567 7.29 23.53 6.15
C ILE A 567 7.46 24.71 7.11
N PHE A 568 8.63 24.85 7.74
CA PHE A 568 8.95 25.96 8.64
C PHE A 568 8.81 27.32 7.94
N CYS A 569 9.37 27.48 6.74
CA CYS A 569 9.22 28.69 5.93
C CYS A 569 7.76 28.95 5.57
N CYS A 570 7.00 27.92 5.18
CA CYS A 570 5.57 28.07 4.87
C CYS A 570 4.76 28.59 6.07
N VAL A 571 4.97 28.03 7.26
CA VAL A 571 4.21 28.39 8.47
C VAL A 571 4.61 29.76 9.01
N THR A 572 5.89 30.14 8.91
CA THR A 572 6.40 31.44 9.40
C THR A 572 6.18 32.61 8.44
N GLY A 573 5.58 32.37 7.26
CA GLY A 573 5.29 33.39 6.25
C GLY A 573 6.40 33.66 5.23
N HIS A 574 7.47 32.85 5.23
CA HIS A 574 8.62 32.96 4.32
C HIS A 574 8.55 31.96 3.14
N GLY A 575 7.43 31.26 2.96
CA GLY A 575 7.26 30.25 1.92
C GLY A 575 6.83 30.79 0.55
N GLY A 576 6.49 32.08 0.44
CA GLY A 576 6.10 32.70 -0.83
C GLY A 576 5.02 31.92 -1.60
N TRP A 577 5.27 31.66 -2.88
CA TRP A 577 4.36 30.93 -3.76
C TRP A 577 4.15 29.47 -3.35
N ILE A 578 5.15 28.82 -2.75
CA ILE A 578 5.05 27.43 -2.28
C ILE A 578 3.97 27.35 -1.20
N ASN A 579 3.93 28.30 -0.27
CA ASN A 579 2.88 28.34 0.74
C ASN A 579 1.50 28.57 0.11
N THR A 580 1.39 29.44 -0.89
CA THR A 580 0.12 29.67 -1.61
C THR A 580 -0.40 28.39 -2.25
N LEU A 581 0.48 27.62 -2.92
CA LEU A 581 0.14 26.35 -3.53
C LEU A 581 -0.24 25.30 -2.48
N LEU A 582 0.61 25.07 -1.47
CA LEU A 582 0.41 24.03 -0.46
C LEU A 582 -0.76 24.34 0.48
N SER A 583 -1.05 25.62 0.70
CA SER A 583 -2.18 26.08 1.50
C SER A 583 -3.43 26.34 0.65
N TRP A 584 -3.60 25.73 -0.52
CA TRP A 584 -4.83 25.89 -1.32
C TRP A 584 -6.04 25.23 -0.64
N LYS A 585 -7.23 25.86 -0.73
CA LYS A 585 -8.47 25.38 -0.07
C LYS A 585 -8.94 24.02 -0.61
N ALA A 586 -8.65 23.71 -1.88
CA ALA A 586 -9.01 22.43 -2.50
C ALA A 586 -8.33 21.24 -1.83
N TRP A 587 -7.14 21.42 -1.24
CA TRP A 587 -6.45 20.35 -0.52
C TRP A 587 -7.13 19.94 0.77
N VAL A 588 -7.96 20.79 1.38
CA VAL A 588 -8.59 20.50 2.68
C VAL A 588 -9.42 19.20 2.65
N PRO A 589 -10.43 19.04 1.77
CA PRO A 589 -11.19 17.78 1.69
C PRO A 589 -10.32 16.59 1.29
N LEU A 590 -9.42 16.76 0.31
CA LEU A 590 -8.56 15.67 -0.19
C LEU A 590 -7.57 15.17 0.86
N SER A 591 -7.02 16.07 1.68
CA SER A 591 -6.09 15.74 2.75
C SER A 591 -6.71 14.89 3.87
N LYS A 592 -8.04 14.94 4.04
CA LYS A 592 -8.76 14.10 5.01
C LYS A 592 -8.80 12.65 4.55
N LEU A 593 -8.78 12.39 3.24
CA LEU A 593 -8.83 11.04 2.65
C LEU A 593 -7.46 10.39 2.49
N CYS A 594 -6.36 11.14 2.64
CA CYS A 594 -5.00 10.63 2.34
C CYS A 594 -4.63 9.36 3.11
N PHE A 595 -5.02 9.23 4.39
CA PHE A 595 -4.76 8.03 5.18
C PHE A 595 -5.52 6.80 4.66
N LEU A 596 -6.77 6.99 4.24
CA LEU A 596 -7.56 5.92 3.63
C LEU A 596 -7.05 5.53 2.24
N ILE A 597 -6.66 6.51 1.42
CA ILE A 597 -6.03 6.25 0.13
C ILE A 597 -4.76 5.41 0.35
N PHE A 598 -3.92 5.76 1.33
CA PHE A 598 -2.72 4.99 1.66
C PHE A 598 -3.01 3.52 2.00
N LEU A 599 -4.10 3.25 2.74
CA LEU A 599 -4.46 1.89 3.13
C LEU A 599 -5.09 1.08 1.99
N ILE A 600 -5.93 1.72 1.17
CA ILE A 600 -6.74 1.04 0.14
C ILE A 600 -5.98 0.86 -1.18
N GLN A 601 -5.21 1.87 -1.60
CA GLN A 601 -4.59 1.87 -2.92
C GLN A 601 -3.74 0.63 -3.23
N PRO A 602 -2.94 0.06 -2.29
CA PRO A 602 -2.10 -1.08 -2.61
C PRO A 602 -2.93 -2.36 -2.78
N ILE A 603 -4.03 -2.50 -2.03
CA ILE A 603 -4.96 -3.63 -2.15
C ILE A 603 -5.61 -3.61 -3.54
N PHE A 604 -6.07 -2.43 -3.97
CA PHE A 604 -6.68 -2.28 -5.30
C PHE A 604 -5.68 -2.55 -6.42
N GLN A 605 -4.46 -2.01 -6.32
CA GLN A 605 -3.39 -2.26 -7.29
C GLN A 605 -3.03 -3.75 -7.38
N THR A 606 -2.84 -4.42 -6.24
CA THR A 606 -2.58 -5.86 -6.19
C THR A 606 -3.72 -6.64 -6.85
N LEU A 607 -4.98 -6.31 -6.56
CA LEU A 607 -6.12 -6.96 -7.20
C LEU A 607 -6.14 -6.73 -8.71
N TYR A 608 -5.90 -5.50 -9.17
CA TYR A 608 -5.86 -5.18 -10.60
C TYR A 608 -4.79 -6.00 -11.34
N ILE A 609 -3.57 -6.04 -10.79
CA ILE A 609 -2.45 -6.76 -11.41
C ILE A 609 -2.64 -8.27 -11.33
N ALA A 610 -3.23 -8.79 -10.25
CA ALA A 610 -3.54 -10.22 -10.09
C ALA A 610 -4.48 -10.75 -11.19
N ASN A 611 -5.31 -9.88 -11.79
CA ASN A 611 -6.23 -10.23 -12.87
C ASN A 611 -5.61 -10.04 -14.27
N TYR A 612 -4.31 -9.78 -14.38
CA TYR A 612 -3.66 -9.77 -15.69
C TYR A 612 -3.68 -11.17 -16.31
N THR A 613 -4.27 -11.26 -17.49
CA THR A 613 -4.28 -12.47 -18.32
C THR A 613 -3.08 -12.56 -19.25
N SER A 614 -2.38 -11.43 -19.47
CA SER A 614 -1.22 -11.32 -20.35
C SER A 614 -0.13 -10.45 -19.75
N THR A 615 1.10 -10.64 -20.25
CA THR A 615 2.22 -9.76 -19.90
C THR A 615 2.03 -8.37 -20.50
N GLN A 616 2.34 -7.35 -19.72
CA GLN A 616 2.13 -5.95 -20.07
C GLN A 616 3.41 -5.33 -20.63
N ASP A 617 3.30 -4.26 -21.42
CA ASP A 617 4.46 -3.48 -21.84
C ASP A 617 4.85 -2.45 -20.78
N GLN A 618 6.16 -2.25 -20.60
CA GLN A 618 6.68 -1.25 -19.69
C GLN A 618 6.90 0.08 -20.43
N SER A 619 6.10 1.10 -20.13
CA SER A 619 6.33 2.47 -20.62
C SER A 619 5.88 3.51 -19.59
N HIS A 620 6.50 4.70 -19.64
CA HIS A 620 6.08 5.83 -18.80
C HIS A 620 4.63 6.23 -19.07
N LEU A 621 4.16 6.15 -20.32
CA LEU A 621 2.80 6.50 -20.68
C LEU A 621 1.78 5.56 -20.02
N ILE A 622 1.99 4.24 -20.12
CA ILE A 622 1.12 3.24 -19.47
C ILE A 622 1.11 3.46 -17.96
N ALA A 623 2.27 3.70 -17.36
CA ALA A 623 2.38 3.93 -15.92
C ALA A 623 1.66 5.22 -15.47
N ILE A 624 1.67 6.30 -16.28
CA ILE A 624 0.92 7.53 -16.03
C ILE A 624 -0.59 7.29 -16.11
N ILE A 625 -1.05 6.55 -17.12
CA ILE A 625 -2.47 6.18 -17.27
C ILE A 625 -2.93 5.37 -16.05
N HIS A 626 -2.16 4.35 -15.66
CA HIS A 626 -2.42 3.56 -14.46
C HIS A 626 -2.42 4.43 -13.20
N PHE A 627 -1.48 5.36 -13.05
CA PHE A 627 -1.44 6.28 -11.92
C PHE A 627 -2.73 7.10 -11.79
N PHE A 628 -3.21 7.72 -12.87
CA PHE A 628 -4.47 8.48 -12.84
C PHE A 628 -5.67 7.59 -12.53
N GLY A 629 -5.73 6.37 -13.10
CA GLY A 629 -6.77 5.40 -12.75
C GLY A 629 -6.73 5.00 -11.27
N PHE A 630 -5.56 4.69 -10.74
CA PHE A 630 -5.38 4.26 -9.35
C PHE A 630 -5.71 5.38 -8.36
N ILE A 631 -5.28 6.62 -8.59
CA ILE A 631 -5.59 7.72 -7.67
C ILE A 631 -7.09 8.06 -7.66
N CYS A 632 -7.75 8.04 -8.82
CA CYS A 632 -9.18 8.32 -8.93
C CYS A 632 -10.01 7.24 -8.24
N ILE A 633 -9.77 5.96 -8.56
CA ILE A 633 -10.53 4.84 -7.98
C ILE A 633 -10.25 4.72 -6.48
N SER A 634 -8.98 4.82 -6.05
CA SER A 634 -8.63 4.78 -4.63
C SER A 634 -9.23 5.96 -3.86
N GLY A 635 -9.32 7.14 -4.48
CA GLY A 635 -9.99 8.30 -3.89
C GLY A 635 -11.49 8.07 -3.67
N LEU A 636 -12.18 7.47 -4.64
CA LEU A 636 -13.60 7.10 -4.52
C LEU A 636 -13.81 6.04 -3.43
N LEU A 637 -13.01 4.98 -3.42
CA LEU A 637 -13.07 3.93 -2.38
C LEU A 637 -12.75 4.49 -0.99
N ALA A 638 -11.77 5.39 -0.88
CA ALA A 638 -11.45 6.09 0.36
C ALA A 638 -12.61 6.98 0.83
N MET A 639 -13.30 7.67 -0.07
CA MET A 639 -14.50 8.44 0.29
C MET A 639 -15.60 7.54 0.84
N ILE A 640 -15.89 6.40 0.20
CA ILE A 640 -16.87 5.43 0.68
C ILE A 640 -16.48 4.91 2.07
N CYS A 641 -15.22 4.50 2.25
CA CYS A 641 -14.73 4.01 3.54
C CYS A 641 -14.77 5.08 4.64
N ASN A 642 -14.48 6.35 4.31
CA ASN A 642 -14.61 7.45 5.26
C ASN A 642 -16.05 7.61 5.74
N LEU A 643 -17.03 7.54 4.83
CA LEU A 643 -18.44 7.70 5.18
C LEU A 643 -18.99 6.49 5.94
N LEU A 644 -18.49 5.29 5.64
CA LEU A 644 -18.91 4.05 6.29
C LEU A 644 -18.30 3.86 7.69
N VAL A 645 -17.03 4.26 7.88
CA VAL A 645 -16.25 3.94 9.08
C VAL A 645 -15.59 5.17 9.71
N GLU A 646 -14.66 5.85 9.04
CA GLU A 646 -13.82 6.87 9.72
C GLU A 646 -14.65 8.01 10.33
N SER A 647 -15.53 8.62 9.53
CA SER A 647 -16.33 9.76 9.96
C SER A 647 -17.37 9.42 11.05
N PRO A 648 -18.13 8.32 10.95
CA PRO A 648 -19.01 7.89 12.03
C PRO A 648 -18.29 7.66 13.35
N PHE A 649 -17.16 6.95 13.35
CA PHE A 649 -16.43 6.65 14.59
C PHE A 649 -15.80 7.91 15.19
N LEU A 650 -15.30 8.86 14.38
CA LEU A 650 -14.86 10.18 14.86
C LEU A 650 -16.00 11.03 15.43
N ALA A 651 -17.21 10.92 14.88
CA ALA A 651 -18.39 11.60 15.44
C ALA A 651 -18.80 10.97 16.77
N MET A 652 -18.79 9.64 16.85
CA MET A 652 -19.12 8.87 18.05
C MET A 652 -18.17 9.20 19.21
N GLU A 653 -16.87 9.34 18.94
CA GLU A 653 -15.88 9.77 19.94
C GLU A 653 -16.31 11.06 20.65
N LYS A 654 -16.69 12.08 19.87
CA LYS A 654 -17.12 13.38 20.40
C LYS A 654 -18.41 13.27 21.20
N VAL A 655 -19.30 12.35 20.85
CA VAL A 655 -20.54 12.11 21.60
C VAL A 655 -20.25 11.45 22.94
N MET A 656 -19.37 10.44 22.96
CA MET A 656 -19.01 9.68 24.16
C MET A 656 -18.19 10.50 25.15
N MET A 657 -17.30 11.37 24.67
CA MET A 657 -16.42 12.19 25.52
C MET A 657 -17.03 13.51 25.99
N ARG A 658 -18.29 13.82 25.65
CA ARG A 658 -18.93 15.06 26.13
C ARG A 658 -19.10 15.02 27.66
N PRO A 659 -18.55 15.99 28.41
CA PRO A 659 -18.74 16.03 29.85
C PRO A 659 -20.21 16.35 30.18
N LYS A 660 -20.82 15.55 31.09
CA LYS A 660 -22.22 15.67 31.54
C LYS A 660 -22.60 17.06 32.09
N LYS A 661 -21.63 17.92 32.41
CA LYS A 661 -21.87 19.25 33.00
C LYS A 661 -22.46 20.28 32.02
N SER A 662 -22.29 20.12 30.71
CA SER A 662 -22.76 21.10 29.71
C SER A 662 -24.25 20.99 29.37
N GLU A 663 -24.98 20.07 29.98
CA GLU A 663 -26.42 19.85 29.70
C GLU A 663 -27.29 20.82 30.52
N LYS A 664 -26.89 21.15 31.76
CA LYS A 664 -27.60 22.10 32.63
C LYS A 664 -27.44 23.58 32.25
N GLU A 665 -26.31 23.99 31.68
CA GLU A 665 -26.09 25.38 31.27
C GLU A 665 -26.81 25.75 29.96
N ARG A 666 -27.19 24.75 29.16
CA ARG A 666 -27.83 24.96 27.86
C ARG A 666 -29.36 25.08 27.94
N GLU A 667 -30.00 24.46 28.93
CA GLU A 667 -31.43 24.66 29.20
C GLU A 667 -31.74 26.13 29.57
N ALA A 668 -30.75 26.89 30.06
CA ALA A 668 -30.91 28.31 30.38
C ALA A 668 -30.70 29.27 29.19
N THR A 669 -30.17 28.82 28.04
CA THR A 669 -29.75 29.73 26.93
C THR A 669 -30.39 29.45 25.56
N THR A 670 -31.21 28.41 25.40
CA THR A 670 -31.79 28.05 24.08
C THR A 670 -33.19 28.61 23.82
N GLY A 671 -33.34 29.94 23.89
CA GLY A 671 -34.36 30.67 23.15
C GLY A 671 -33.70 31.35 21.95
N ALA A 672 -34.01 30.90 20.73
CA ALA A 672 -33.49 31.39 19.45
C ALA A 672 -32.05 30.98 19.06
N THR A 673 -31.93 29.94 18.23
CA THR A 673 -31.12 29.91 16.98
C THR A 673 -31.21 28.52 16.32
N ASN A 674 -31.30 28.50 15.00
CA ASN A 674 -31.38 27.29 14.16
C ASN A 674 -30.13 26.40 14.31
N TYR A 675 -30.36 25.13 14.66
CA TYR A 675 -29.33 24.10 14.68
C TYR A 675 -29.71 22.95 13.74
N GLY A 676 -29.27 23.03 12.49
CA GLY A 676 -28.64 21.84 11.91
C GLY A 676 -27.39 21.52 12.74
N LEU A 677 -26.95 20.27 12.78
CA LEU A 677 -25.69 19.86 13.42
C LEU A 677 -24.47 20.52 12.73
N SER A 678 -24.32 21.83 12.90
CA SER A 678 -23.12 22.57 12.60
C SER A 678 -22.18 22.37 13.77
N VAL A 679 -21.25 21.44 13.58
CA VAL A 679 -20.12 21.24 14.48
C VAL A 679 -19.11 22.34 14.17
N SER A 680 -19.21 23.50 14.83
CA SER A 680 -18.09 24.44 14.90
C SER A 680 -17.07 23.89 15.89
N ASN A 681 -15.81 23.83 15.46
CA ASN A 681 -14.66 23.50 16.30
C ASN A 681 -14.18 24.82 16.91
N ASP A 682 -14.80 25.31 17.98
CA ASP A 682 -14.22 26.39 18.78
C ASP A 682 -14.57 26.15 20.25
N ASN A 683 -13.66 25.48 20.96
CA ASN A 683 -13.54 25.64 22.41
C ASN A 683 -12.67 26.89 22.65
N CYS A 684 -13.30 28.06 22.65
CA CYS A 684 -12.70 29.26 23.24
C CYS A 684 -13.77 29.99 24.03
N HIS A 685 -13.62 30.00 25.35
CA HIS A 685 -14.42 30.85 26.22
C HIS A 685 -14.13 32.30 25.87
N THR A 686 -15.14 33.02 25.37
CA THR A 686 -15.24 34.46 25.53
C THR A 686 -16.33 34.72 26.56
N LEU A 687 -15.89 34.96 27.80
CA LEU A 687 -16.61 35.82 28.72
C LEU A 687 -16.70 37.20 28.07
N ASN A 688 -17.91 37.70 27.83
CA ASN A 688 -18.17 39.13 27.76
C ASN A 688 -19.61 39.37 28.19
N GLY A 689 -19.76 40.09 29.31
CA GLY A 689 -21.03 40.60 29.79
C GLY A 689 -21.64 41.55 28.78
N LYS A 690 -22.95 41.44 28.57
CA LYS A 690 -23.74 42.46 27.90
C LYS A 690 -23.94 43.62 28.86
N PHE A 691 -23.44 44.79 28.50
CA PHE A 691 -24.06 46.05 28.92
C PHE A 691 -25.43 46.15 28.25
N THR A 692 -26.45 46.30 29.08
CA THR A 692 -27.80 46.73 28.71
C THR A 692 -27.80 48.25 28.61
N GLU A 693 -28.25 48.80 27.49
CA GLU A 693 -28.85 50.13 27.46
C GLU A 693 -30.19 50.03 26.74
N ASP A 694 -31.24 49.98 27.56
CA ASP A 694 -32.61 50.29 27.16
C ASP A 694 -32.72 51.77 26.82
N GLY A 695 -33.55 52.06 25.82
CA GLY A 695 -33.73 53.39 25.26
C GLY A 695 -34.28 54.41 26.25
N ILE A 696 -33.77 55.62 26.14
CA ILE A 696 -34.44 56.84 26.61
C ILE A 696 -34.51 57.80 25.41
N HIS A 697 -35.74 58.14 25.04
CA HIS A 697 -36.10 59.28 24.20
C HIS A 697 -35.45 60.57 24.69
N MET A 698 -34.84 61.36 23.81
CA MET A 698 -34.95 62.82 23.82
C MET A 698 -34.72 63.42 22.42
N ASN A 699 -35.55 64.42 22.12
CA ASN A 699 -35.62 65.25 20.93
C ASN A 699 -34.32 66.02 20.62
N GLY A 700 -34.15 66.41 19.35
CA GLY A 700 -33.49 67.68 19.03
C GLY A 700 -32.57 67.68 17.81
N THR A 701 -33.05 68.33 16.74
CA THR A 701 -32.26 69.19 15.81
C THR A 701 -31.10 68.54 15.02
N SER A 702 -31.30 68.22 13.74
CA SER A 702 -30.84 69.02 12.59
C SER A 702 -29.33 69.24 12.49
N THR A 703 -28.67 68.61 11.51
CA THR A 703 -28.00 69.30 10.40
C THR A 703 -27.40 68.30 9.41
N GLN A 704 -27.60 68.61 8.14
CA GLN A 704 -26.94 68.01 6.98
C GLN A 704 -25.41 68.15 7.10
N PHE A 705 -24.65 67.21 6.55
CA PHE A 705 -23.60 67.53 5.58
C PHE A 705 -23.22 66.30 4.76
N THR A 706 -23.10 66.56 3.47
CA THR A 706 -22.79 65.69 2.34
C THR A 706 -21.29 65.43 2.19
N ASP A 707 -21.00 64.25 1.64
CA ASP A 707 -19.96 63.94 0.65
C ASP A 707 -18.45 63.87 1.01
N VAL A 708 -17.77 63.07 0.16
CA VAL A 708 -16.36 63.10 -0.25
C VAL A 708 -15.52 61.83 0.03
N SER A 709 -15.46 60.99 -1.04
CA SER A 709 -14.29 60.29 -1.64
C SER A 709 -13.51 59.22 -0.83
N LYS A 710 -13.53 57.96 -1.29
CA LYS A 710 -12.49 57.30 -2.13
C LYS A 710 -11.06 57.32 -1.55
N PHE A 711 -10.64 56.20 -0.96
CA PHE A 711 -9.55 55.34 -1.43
C PHE A 711 -9.68 53.92 -0.86
#